data_AF-A0A0C3BJJ7-F1
#
_entry.id   AF-A0A0C3BJJ7-F1
#
_cell.length_a   1.000
_cell.length_b   1.000
_cell.length_c   1.000
_cell.angle_alpha   90.00
_cell.angle_beta   90.00
_cell.angle_gamma   90.00
#
_symmetry.space_group_name_H-M   'P 1'
#
loop_
_entity.id
_entity.type
_entity.pdbx_description
1 polymer ?
#
loop_
_entity_poly.entity_id
_entity_poly.type
_entity_poly.pdbx_seq_one_letter_code
_entity_poly.pdbx_strand_id
1 'polypeptide(L)'
;MSYRLNSFYTETQPQFGQAMTNFLKESFVRSNRPAVIKALMIGATAKYEEDIKYMTDIANKIVADRKAHPIDKKDLLTKMLNGRDSKTGQGLSDDSITKNLITFMIAGHETSSATLSFLTYYLLKHPDVMRKLRDEIEEVIGTEQPQYEHLGKLPYLTAVLRETLRLQPPATSRGVTALEDTVVGGGKYAIKAGVPLVVLSWVALKDPSVWGEDAEDFKPERMLNGKFEALPPNAWQPFGYGMRACIGRPFAWQEILLAIASIVQKFDLSLVDPSYTLELKQALTIKPKGLMIRAALRTTPCRLSAAPSSSLKVGDIKTHQPASHQHTGAADGTTPLYILYGSNTGTSEAFAQRIASDAPVYGFLPSLATLDSATENVPKDGPVVIVTASFEGEPADNAAKFVDWLRIVKGNGFAGVCYAVFGLGHHDWVQTYQRIPTLCDNLLEQHGGKRLLDRGEGDAGASNFFEMFDNFEAKLWEVLSKEFNTSKKESISTGFTVQTVDPGTARAAVLRHPDAALGRVVENRILTKSGVPVKRHIDFELPEETTARAGDYLAILPHNPSRDVHRALAHFELSREQQVVLSSVSPTSLPVNKPVGLADILGGYVELSQPATTRDLRGLIDASTTDSTRTILEGLISAYAEKVLAKRLSVLDILEAYKDIKLSLTTLLQMLPAMRVRQYSISSSPLWNPQRVTLTVSVIDGPAISGRSDEFLGVASNYLANLRAGDKVQMAVRPSGSAFHPPADPSVPLVLFCAGSGLAPMRGFIQERAAQKQSGREVGKTLLFFGCRSPDQDFLYSDSDLAEWTKLGVVDIRPAFSRSPNDSKGCQYVQDRIWHDREEISKAYDENAKFFSCGSGKIASGIKTKLIEIIERKLNVDHAEATARFEKVSKDRYATDIFD
;
A
#
# COMPACT_ATOMS: atom_id res chain seq x y z
N MET A 1 -8.79 -4.25 -17.77
CA MET A 1 -7.95 -3.27 -17.02
C MET A 1 -8.47 -1.86 -17.26
N SER A 2 -8.25 -0.89 -16.37
CA SER A 2 -8.54 0.52 -16.65
C SER A 2 -7.49 1.10 -17.62
N TYR A 3 -7.93 1.79 -18.68
CA TYR A 3 -7.03 2.45 -19.63
C TYR A 3 -6.24 3.57 -18.95
N ARG A 4 -4.92 3.64 -19.19
CA ARG A 4 -4.03 4.67 -18.63
C ARG A 4 -3.36 5.43 -19.77
N LEU A 5 -3.39 6.76 -19.68
CA LEU A 5 -2.66 7.65 -20.60
C LEU A 5 -1.15 7.68 -20.33
N ASN A 6 -0.70 7.05 -19.25
CA ASN A 6 0.72 6.88 -18.87
C ASN A 6 1.52 8.19 -18.71
N SER A 7 0.86 9.29 -18.34
CA SER A 7 1.47 10.62 -18.17
C SER A 7 2.61 10.72 -17.16
N PHE A 8 2.81 9.72 -16.29
CA PHE A 8 3.90 9.68 -15.31
C PHE A 8 5.12 8.85 -15.76
N TYR A 9 5.05 8.20 -16.91
CA TYR A 9 6.10 7.29 -17.40
C TYR A 9 6.89 7.86 -18.58
N THR A 10 6.59 9.09 -19.01
CA THR A 10 7.24 9.77 -20.12
C THR A 10 7.68 11.16 -19.69
N GLU A 11 8.89 11.57 -20.11
CA GLU A 11 9.39 12.93 -19.87
C GLU A 11 8.66 13.97 -20.72
N THR A 12 8.05 13.53 -21.83
CA THR A 12 7.27 14.37 -22.75
C THR A 12 5.77 14.24 -22.48
N GLN A 13 5.03 15.31 -22.80
CA GLN A 13 3.58 15.34 -22.66
C GLN A 13 2.95 14.26 -23.56
N PRO A 14 2.07 13.38 -23.03
CA PRO A 14 1.39 12.37 -23.84
C PRO A 14 0.61 12.99 -24.99
N GLN A 15 0.52 12.26 -26.10
CA GLN A 15 -0.13 12.73 -27.33
C GLN A 15 -1.58 13.17 -27.11
N PHE A 16 -2.33 12.50 -26.24
CA PHE A 16 -3.68 12.94 -25.84
C PHE A 16 -3.68 14.31 -25.17
N GLY A 17 -2.75 14.56 -24.24
CA GLY A 17 -2.62 15.86 -23.58
C GLY A 17 -2.26 16.98 -24.57
N GLN A 18 -1.41 16.68 -25.56
CA GLN A 18 -1.05 17.61 -26.63
C GLN A 18 -2.26 17.93 -27.52
N ALA A 19 -2.98 16.90 -27.98
CA ALA A 19 -4.18 17.06 -28.81
C ALA A 19 -5.27 17.87 -28.09
N MET A 20 -5.51 17.57 -26.81
CA MET A 20 -6.42 18.32 -25.95
C MET A 20 -6.00 19.79 -25.81
N THR A 21 -4.72 20.05 -25.53
CA THR A 21 -4.21 21.43 -25.39
C THR A 21 -4.37 22.23 -26.68
N ASN A 22 -4.07 21.63 -27.83
CA ASN A 22 -4.23 22.25 -29.14
C ASN A 22 -5.71 22.53 -29.46
N PHE A 23 -6.57 21.54 -29.24
CA PHE A 23 -8.01 21.65 -29.41
C PHE A 23 -8.60 22.80 -28.58
N LEU A 24 -8.23 22.90 -27.29
CA LEU A 24 -8.74 23.94 -26.40
C LEU A 24 -8.29 25.35 -26.83
N LYS A 25 -7.02 25.50 -27.21
CA LYS A 25 -6.51 26.78 -27.72
C LYS A 25 -7.24 27.20 -28.99
N GLU A 26 -7.33 26.31 -29.96
CA GLU A 26 -7.98 26.61 -31.24
C GLU A 26 -9.49 26.83 -31.06
N SER A 27 -10.15 26.13 -30.13
CA SER A 27 -11.56 26.41 -29.75
C SER A 27 -11.75 27.84 -29.26
N PHE A 28 -10.88 28.31 -28.36
CA PHE A 28 -10.93 29.66 -27.82
C PHE A 28 -10.63 30.73 -28.89
N VAL A 29 -9.65 30.50 -29.76
CA VAL A 29 -9.38 31.48 -30.82
C VAL A 29 -10.53 31.49 -31.85
N ARG A 30 -11.08 30.31 -32.20
CA ARG A 30 -12.23 30.19 -33.12
C ARG A 30 -13.47 30.91 -32.63
N SER A 31 -13.77 30.91 -31.32
CA SER A 31 -14.95 31.62 -30.78
C SER A 31 -14.86 33.13 -30.96
N ASN A 32 -13.65 33.67 -31.16
CA ASN A 32 -13.39 35.09 -31.36
C ASN A 32 -13.10 35.46 -32.84
N ARG A 33 -13.16 34.49 -33.78
CA ARG A 33 -12.89 34.72 -35.20
C ARG A 33 -14.19 34.93 -35.99
N PRO A 34 -14.28 35.97 -36.83
CA PRO A 34 -15.32 36.09 -37.83
C PRO A 34 -15.38 34.87 -38.76
N ALA A 35 -16.59 34.49 -39.20
CA ALA A 35 -16.83 33.28 -40.00
C ALA A 35 -16.00 33.23 -41.29
N VAL A 36 -15.80 34.37 -41.95
CA VAL A 36 -15.00 34.48 -43.18
C VAL A 36 -13.52 34.16 -42.93
N ILE A 37 -12.95 34.63 -41.82
CA ILE A 37 -11.55 34.36 -41.46
C ILE A 37 -11.38 32.87 -41.10
N LYS A 38 -12.36 32.29 -40.41
CA LYS A 38 -12.38 30.86 -40.07
C LYS A 38 -12.31 29.98 -41.33
N ALA A 39 -13.02 30.36 -42.41
CA ALA A 39 -13.01 29.63 -43.68
C ALA A 39 -11.65 29.68 -44.41
N LEU A 40 -10.85 30.73 -44.19
CA LEU A 40 -9.52 30.90 -44.79
C LEU A 40 -8.40 30.16 -44.04
N MET A 41 -8.64 29.74 -42.79
CA MET A 41 -7.64 29.05 -41.96
C MET A 41 -7.67 27.53 -42.15
N ILE A 42 -7.34 27.08 -43.36
CA ILE A 42 -7.40 25.65 -43.76
C ILE A 42 -6.50 24.78 -42.89
N GLY A 43 -5.24 25.17 -42.68
CA GLY A 43 -4.29 24.39 -41.87
C GLY A 43 -4.68 24.27 -40.40
N ALA A 44 -5.16 25.36 -39.79
CA ALA A 44 -5.64 25.34 -38.40
C ALA A 44 -6.92 24.49 -38.25
N THR A 45 -7.79 24.53 -39.26
CA THR A 45 -9.01 23.70 -39.28
C THR A 45 -8.68 22.22 -39.45
N ALA A 46 -7.74 21.86 -40.33
CA ALA A 46 -7.28 20.47 -40.48
C ALA A 46 -6.67 19.94 -39.18
N LYS A 47 -5.81 20.71 -38.51
CA LYS A 47 -5.21 20.35 -37.22
C LYS A 47 -6.26 20.17 -36.11
N TYR A 48 -7.26 21.05 -36.08
CA TYR A 48 -8.38 21.00 -35.14
C TYR A 48 -9.23 19.73 -35.33
N GLU A 49 -9.53 19.37 -36.57
CA GLU A 49 -10.27 18.15 -36.92
C GLU A 49 -9.46 16.89 -36.60
N GLU A 50 -8.15 16.91 -36.85
CA GLU A 50 -7.24 15.83 -36.49
C GLU A 50 -7.21 15.61 -34.96
N ASP A 51 -7.10 16.67 -34.17
CA ASP A 51 -7.11 16.56 -32.70
C ASP A 51 -8.45 16.03 -32.17
N ILE A 52 -9.58 16.49 -32.74
CA ILE A 52 -10.91 15.95 -32.43
C ILE A 52 -10.98 14.47 -32.76
N LYS A 53 -10.53 14.08 -33.96
CA LYS A 53 -10.55 12.69 -34.41
C LYS A 53 -9.73 11.82 -33.47
N TYR A 54 -8.52 12.24 -33.13
CA TYR A 54 -7.63 11.49 -32.24
C TYR A 54 -8.24 11.27 -30.85
N MET A 55 -8.78 12.32 -30.22
CA MET A 55 -9.44 12.19 -28.91
C MET A 55 -10.67 11.29 -28.98
N THR A 56 -11.44 11.39 -30.07
CA THR A 56 -12.65 10.58 -30.31
C THR A 56 -12.30 9.11 -30.53
N ASP A 57 -11.26 8.82 -31.32
CA ASP A 57 -10.78 7.46 -31.58
C ASP A 57 -10.30 6.78 -30.29
N ILE A 58 -9.58 7.51 -29.42
CA ILE A 58 -9.18 7.00 -28.10
C ILE A 58 -10.39 6.70 -27.23
N ALA A 59 -11.33 7.64 -27.12
CA ALA A 59 -12.53 7.46 -26.31
C ALA A 59 -13.36 6.27 -26.82
N ASN A 60 -13.55 6.14 -28.13
CA ASN A 60 -14.20 5.00 -28.76
C ASN A 60 -13.47 3.69 -28.47
N LYS A 61 -12.13 3.68 -28.53
CA LYS A 61 -11.32 2.50 -28.18
C LYS A 61 -11.51 2.10 -26.72
N ILE A 62 -11.56 3.06 -25.79
CA ILE A 62 -11.80 2.81 -24.36
C ILE A 62 -13.21 2.22 -24.15
N VAL A 63 -14.22 2.78 -24.80
CA VAL A 63 -15.61 2.30 -24.73
C VAL A 63 -15.72 0.88 -25.30
N ALA A 64 -15.14 0.63 -26.47
CA ALA A 64 -15.15 -0.68 -27.13
C ALA A 64 -14.41 -1.73 -26.29
N ASP A 65 -13.23 -1.41 -25.76
CA ASP A 65 -12.47 -2.30 -24.88
C ASP A 65 -13.24 -2.62 -23.60
N ARG A 66 -13.90 -1.63 -22.98
CA ARG A 66 -14.72 -1.86 -21.78
C ARG A 66 -15.93 -2.75 -22.06
N LYS A 67 -16.54 -2.65 -23.24
CA LYS A 67 -17.64 -3.52 -23.65
C LYS A 67 -17.17 -4.94 -23.95
N ALA A 68 -16.01 -5.10 -24.59
CA ALA A 68 -15.41 -6.40 -24.88
C ALA A 68 -14.92 -7.11 -23.60
N HIS A 69 -14.47 -6.33 -22.61
CA HIS A 69 -13.95 -6.83 -21.34
C HIS A 69 -14.69 -6.18 -20.15
N PRO A 70 -15.96 -6.57 -19.89
CA PRO A 70 -16.70 -6.05 -18.74
C PRO A 70 -15.95 -6.32 -17.45
N ILE A 71 -15.94 -5.32 -16.56
CA ILE A 71 -15.38 -5.44 -15.22
C ILE A 71 -16.46 -5.07 -14.21
N ASP A 72 -16.51 -5.76 -13.06
CA ASP A 72 -17.49 -5.49 -12.00
C ASP A 72 -17.11 -4.26 -11.14
N LYS A 73 -16.39 -3.30 -11.75
CA LYS A 73 -15.98 -2.06 -11.08
C LYS A 73 -17.07 -1.01 -11.25
N LYS A 74 -17.54 -0.45 -10.13
CA LYS A 74 -18.51 0.66 -10.08
C LYS A 74 -17.86 2.02 -10.41
N ASP A 75 -17.24 2.14 -11.59
CA ASP A 75 -16.64 3.41 -12.07
C ASP A 75 -17.59 4.22 -12.99
N LEU A 76 -17.24 5.48 -13.28
CA LEU A 76 -18.09 6.40 -14.06
C LEU A 76 -18.39 5.86 -15.47
N LEU A 77 -17.43 5.18 -16.10
CA LEU A 77 -17.64 4.59 -17.43
C LEU A 77 -18.61 3.41 -17.37
N THR A 78 -18.47 2.52 -16.39
CA THR A 78 -19.42 1.43 -16.14
C THR A 78 -20.83 1.99 -15.86
N LYS A 79 -20.92 3.07 -15.09
CA LYS A 79 -22.20 3.76 -14.81
C LYS A 79 -22.82 4.36 -16.07
N MET A 80 -22.03 4.97 -16.97
CA MET A 80 -22.55 5.49 -18.24
C MET A 80 -23.00 4.38 -19.20
N LEU A 81 -22.32 3.22 -19.21
CA LEU A 81 -22.66 2.06 -20.05
C LEU A 81 -23.93 1.34 -19.56
N ASN A 82 -24.02 1.10 -18.25
CA ASN A 82 -25.05 0.24 -17.66
C ASN A 82 -26.21 1.03 -17.06
N GLY A 83 -26.00 2.32 -16.77
CA GLY A 83 -27.03 3.21 -16.24
C GLY A 83 -28.22 3.29 -17.20
N ARG A 84 -29.42 3.25 -16.62
CA ARG A 84 -30.68 3.47 -17.32
C ARG A 84 -31.43 4.55 -16.59
N ASP A 85 -32.04 5.45 -17.36
CA ASP A 85 -32.95 6.46 -16.83
C ASP A 85 -34.13 5.76 -16.15
N SER A 86 -34.42 6.14 -14.91
CA SER A 86 -35.40 5.46 -14.07
C SER A 86 -36.86 5.70 -14.50
N LYS A 87 -37.11 6.71 -15.33
CA LYS A 87 -38.46 7.06 -15.83
C LYS A 87 -38.74 6.47 -17.20
N THR A 88 -37.75 6.42 -18.07
CA THR A 88 -37.87 6.02 -19.49
C THR A 88 -37.26 4.65 -19.78
N GLY A 89 -36.42 4.11 -18.88
CA GLY A 89 -35.68 2.86 -19.05
C GLY A 89 -34.56 2.93 -20.09
N GLN A 90 -34.31 4.10 -20.69
CA GLN A 90 -33.32 4.26 -21.75
C GLN A 90 -31.90 4.40 -21.19
N GLY A 91 -30.92 3.82 -21.89
CA GLY A 91 -29.50 4.02 -21.62
C GLY A 91 -28.90 5.14 -22.48
N LEU A 92 -27.69 5.57 -22.14
CA LEU A 92 -26.94 6.49 -22.99
C LEU A 92 -26.49 5.78 -24.29
N SER A 93 -26.57 6.49 -25.42
CA SER A 93 -26.00 6.01 -26.68
C SER A 93 -24.47 5.99 -26.61
N ASP A 94 -23.83 5.13 -27.39
CA ASP A 94 -22.36 5.05 -27.45
C ASP A 94 -21.72 6.40 -27.81
N ASP A 95 -22.33 7.13 -28.75
CA ASP A 95 -21.90 8.48 -29.11
C ASP A 95 -21.98 9.45 -27.92
N SER A 96 -23.07 9.39 -27.14
CA SER A 96 -23.21 10.20 -25.91
C SER A 96 -22.16 9.80 -24.86
N ILE A 97 -21.92 8.51 -24.67
CA ILE A 97 -20.91 8.00 -23.72
C ILE A 97 -19.51 8.47 -24.13
N THR A 98 -19.14 8.34 -25.40
CA THR A 98 -17.85 8.80 -25.93
C THR A 98 -17.68 10.31 -25.72
N LYS A 99 -18.70 11.12 -26.06
CA LYS A 99 -18.64 12.59 -25.89
C LYS A 99 -18.55 13.01 -24.42
N ASN A 100 -19.29 12.34 -23.53
CA ASN A 100 -19.21 12.58 -22.08
C ASN A 100 -17.85 12.16 -21.53
N LEU A 101 -17.29 11.01 -21.96
CA LEU A 101 -15.97 10.54 -21.55
C LEU A 101 -14.89 11.56 -21.91
N ILE A 102 -14.90 12.10 -23.13
CA ILE A 102 -13.99 13.19 -23.54
C ILE A 102 -14.18 14.41 -22.65
N THR A 103 -15.42 14.82 -22.40
CA THR A 103 -15.74 15.97 -21.54
C THR A 103 -15.17 15.80 -20.14
N PHE A 104 -15.36 14.64 -19.50
CA PHE A 104 -14.82 14.36 -18.17
C PHE A 104 -13.29 14.32 -18.16
N MET A 105 -12.63 13.75 -19.18
CA MET A 105 -11.18 13.75 -19.29
C MET A 105 -10.62 15.17 -19.42
N ILE A 106 -11.23 16.02 -20.24
CA ILE A 106 -10.78 17.40 -20.44
C ILE A 106 -11.04 18.24 -19.18
N ALA A 107 -12.27 18.21 -18.67
CA ALA A 107 -12.68 19.01 -17.52
C ALA A 107 -11.91 18.62 -16.26
N GLY A 108 -11.77 17.33 -15.97
CA GLY A 108 -11.04 16.83 -14.80
C GLY A 108 -9.53 17.04 -14.89
N HIS A 109 -8.92 16.93 -16.07
CA HIS A 109 -7.47 17.08 -16.20
C HIS A 109 -7.02 18.54 -16.12
N GLU A 110 -7.56 19.43 -16.98
CA GLU A 110 -7.01 20.78 -17.13
C GLU A 110 -7.34 21.68 -15.91
N THR A 111 -8.53 21.53 -15.32
CA THR A 111 -8.94 22.38 -14.19
C THR A 111 -8.34 21.94 -12.85
N SER A 112 -8.32 20.64 -12.55
CA SER A 112 -7.71 20.12 -11.32
C SER A 112 -6.20 20.37 -11.31
N SER A 113 -5.50 20.13 -12.42
CA SER A 113 -4.05 20.38 -12.52
C SER A 113 -3.68 21.86 -12.39
N ALA A 114 -4.48 22.76 -12.97
CA ALA A 114 -4.33 24.20 -12.78
C ALA A 114 -4.51 24.59 -11.30
N THR A 115 -5.56 24.08 -10.65
CA THR A 115 -5.83 24.35 -9.22
C THR A 115 -4.69 23.85 -8.34
N LEU A 116 -4.22 22.62 -8.55
CA LEU A 116 -3.07 22.05 -7.82
C LEU A 116 -1.81 22.91 -7.98
N SER A 117 -1.59 23.46 -9.18
CA SER A 117 -0.45 24.33 -9.48
C SER A 117 -0.54 25.67 -8.74
N PHE A 118 -1.71 26.32 -8.72
CA PHE A 118 -1.91 27.56 -7.95
C PHE A 118 -1.81 27.31 -6.46
N LEU A 119 -2.42 26.23 -5.96
CA LEU A 119 -2.36 25.86 -4.55
C LEU A 119 -0.92 25.67 -4.11
N THR A 120 -0.13 24.91 -4.88
CA THR A 120 1.30 24.71 -4.62
C THR A 120 2.07 26.03 -4.65
N TYR A 121 1.79 26.91 -5.62
CA TYR A 121 2.41 28.23 -5.69
C TYR A 121 2.14 29.06 -4.41
N TYR A 122 0.87 29.17 -3.99
CA TYR A 122 0.51 29.93 -2.80
C TYR A 122 1.11 29.31 -1.53
N LEU A 123 1.10 27.99 -1.37
CA LEU A 123 1.77 27.35 -0.23
C LEU A 123 3.27 27.66 -0.18
N LEU A 124 3.95 27.69 -1.33
CA LEU A 124 5.38 28.01 -1.39
C LEU A 124 5.69 29.49 -1.15
N LYS A 125 4.77 30.40 -1.48
CA LYS A 125 4.89 31.84 -1.19
C LYS A 125 4.46 32.21 0.23
N HIS A 126 3.75 31.31 0.94
CA HIS A 126 3.26 31.51 2.30
C HIS A 126 3.73 30.37 3.23
N PRO A 127 5.00 30.38 3.68
CA PRO A 127 5.58 29.31 4.50
C PRO A 127 4.84 29.06 5.83
N ASP A 128 4.21 30.09 6.38
CA ASP A 128 3.39 30.02 7.58
C ASP A 128 2.12 29.19 7.35
N VAL A 129 1.46 29.37 6.20
CA VAL A 129 0.32 28.56 5.76
C VAL A 129 0.77 27.12 5.49
N MET A 130 1.90 26.93 4.80
CA MET A 130 2.46 25.59 4.56
C MET A 130 2.74 24.85 5.88
N ARG A 131 3.27 25.54 6.89
CA ARG A 131 3.52 24.94 8.21
C ARG A 131 2.23 24.53 8.91
N LYS A 132 1.23 25.40 8.99
CA LYS A 132 -0.08 25.06 9.60
C LYS A 132 -0.75 23.88 8.91
N LEU A 133 -0.68 23.84 7.57
CA LEU A 133 -1.20 22.71 6.80
C LEU A 133 -0.44 21.41 7.09
N ARG A 134 0.87 21.47 7.26
CA ARG A 134 1.67 20.30 7.64
C ARG A 134 1.31 19.78 9.03
N ASP A 135 1.16 20.70 9.99
CA ASP A 135 0.79 20.36 11.36
C ASP A 135 -0.57 19.62 11.38
N GLU A 136 -1.57 20.13 10.64
CA GLU A 136 -2.88 19.46 10.50
C GLU A 136 -2.78 18.07 9.86
N ILE A 137 -2.03 17.93 8.76
CA ILE A 137 -1.85 16.63 8.08
C ILE A 137 -1.16 15.62 9.00
N GLU A 138 -0.15 16.05 9.77
CA GLU A 138 0.58 15.19 10.68
C GLU A 138 -0.27 14.76 11.88
N GLU A 139 -1.11 15.65 12.41
CA GLU A 139 -2.05 15.35 13.49
C GLU A 139 -3.14 14.36 13.06
N VAL A 140 -3.72 14.56 11.87
CA VAL A 140 -4.90 13.81 11.42
C VAL A 140 -4.54 12.49 10.74
N ILE A 141 -3.49 12.48 9.92
CA ILE A 141 -3.14 11.34 9.06
C ILE A 141 -1.88 10.62 9.57
N GLY A 142 -0.96 11.35 10.20
CA GLY A 142 0.32 10.79 10.65
C GLY A 142 1.10 10.13 9.51
N THR A 143 1.45 8.86 9.68
CA THR A 143 2.19 8.06 8.68
C THR A 143 1.30 7.21 7.77
N GLU A 144 -0.01 7.24 7.96
CA GLU A 144 -0.96 6.47 7.14
C GLU A 144 -1.09 7.06 5.74
N GLN A 145 -1.63 6.28 4.79
CA GLN A 145 -1.93 6.84 3.47
C GLN A 145 -3.18 7.73 3.57
N PRO A 146 -3.19 8.96 3.02
CA PRO A 146 -4.40 9.77 2.97
C PRO A 146 -5.55 9.00 2.30
N GLN A 147 -6.65 8.80 3.02
CA GLN A 147 -7.87 8.18 2.53
C GLN A 147 -9.02 9.18 2.58
N TYR A 148 -10.15 8.81 1.97
CA TYR A 148 -11.36 9.63 1.92
C TYR A 148 -11.87 10.02 3.32
N GLU A 149 -11.77 9.10 4.29
CA GLU A 149 -12.25 9.27 5.66
C GLU A 149 -11.48 10.38 6.42
N HIS A 150 -10.26 10.68 5.99
CA HIS A 150 -9.45 11.74 6.59
C HIS A 150 -9.90 13.14 6.14
N LEU A 151 -10.52 13.27 4.96
CA LEU A 151 -10.81 14.57 4.35
C LEU A 151 -11.73 15.45 5.22
N GLY A 152 -12.71 14.84 5.89
CA GLY A 152 -13.61 15.57 6.79
C GLY A 152 -12.89 16.16 8.01
N LYS A 153 -11.68 15.69 8.34
CA LYS A 153 -10.89 16.13 9.49
C LYS A 153 -9.80 17.14 9.11
N LEU A 154 -9.77 17.64 7.87
CA LEU A 154 -8.75 18.59 7.38
C LEU A 154 -9.36 19.98 7.04
N PRO A 155 -9.92 20.71 8.01
CA PRO A 155 -10.56 22.00 7.78
C PRO A 155 -9.60 23.09 7.26
N TYR A 156 -8.33 23.09 7.67
CA TYR A 156 -7.33 24.04 7.21
C TYR A 156 -6.94 23.79 5.75
N LEU A 157 -6.72 22.53 5.34
CA LEU A 157 -6.52 22.19 3.93
C LEU A 157 -7.73 22.60 3.07
N THR A 158 -8.94 22.40 3.59
CA THR A 158 -10.18 22.86 2.94
C THR A 158 -10.20 24.38 2.76
N ALA A 159 -9.81 25.13 3.79
CA ALA A 159 -9.69 26.58 3.73
C ALA A 159 -8.62 27.06 2.72
N VAL A 160 -7.47 26.39 2.66
CA VAL A 160 -6.40 26.65 1.67
C VAL A 160 -6.93 26.47 0.25
N LEU A 161 -7.69 25.40 -0.01
CA LEU A 161 -8.31 25.16 -1.32
C LEU A 161 -9.35 26.24 -1.68
N ARG A 162 -10.24 26.58 -0.73
CA ARG A 162 -11.25 27.64 -0.93
C ARG A 162 -10.62 28.98 -1.29
N GLU A 163 -9.58 29.37 -0.56
CA GLU A 163 -8.86 30.63 -0.79
C GLU A 163 -8.07 30.62 -2.11
N THR A 164 -7.48 29.47 -2.47
CA THR A 164 -6.80 29.32 -3.76
C THR A 164 -7.78 29.55 -4.91
N LEU A 165 -8.94 28.91 -4.88
CA LEU A 165 -9.97 29.04 -5.91
C LEU A 165 -10.63 30.42 -5.95
N ARG A 166 -10.63 31.14 -4.83
CA ARG A 166 -11.10 32.52 -4.76
C ARG A 166 -10.16 33.45 -5.54
N LEU A 167 -8.84 33.35 -5.29
CA LEU A 167 -7.86 34.20 -5.94
C LEU A 167 -7.57 33.80 -7.39
N GLN A 168 -7.52 32.49 -7.67
CA GLN A 168 -7.10 31.93 -8.96
C GLN A 168 -8.05 30.82 -9.42
N PRO A 169 -9.33 31.13 -9.72
CA PRO A 169 -10.25 30.15 -10.30
C PRO A 169 -9.78 29.78 -11.72
N PRO A 170 -9.55 28.49 -12.05
CA PRO A 170 -9.13 28.09 -13.39
C PRO A 170 -10.07 28.58 -14.50
N ALA A 171 -11.38 28.60 -14.22
CA ALA A 171 -12.42 29.18 -15.07
C ALA A 171 -12.73 30.61 -14.61
N THR A 172 -12.23 31.59 -15.35
CA THR A 172 -12.23 33.00 -14.93
C THR A 172 -13.56 33.71 -15.16
N SER A 173 -14.38 33.19 -16.08
CA SER A 173 -15.65 33.79 -16.49
C SER A 173 -16.62 32.73 -17.01
N ARG A 174 -17.91 33.10 -17.05
CA ARG A 174 -18.98 32.28 -17.60
C ARG A 174 -19.86 33.09 -18.54
N GLY A 175 -20.20 32.52 -19.69
CA GLY A 175 -21.17 33.11 -20.63
C GLY A 175 -22.59 32.63 -20.31
N VAL A 176 -23.54 33.55 -20.33
CA VAL A 176 -24.99 33.27 -20.22
C VAL A 176 -25.74 34.10 -21.27
N THR A 177 -26.90 33.63 -21.72
CA THR A 177 -27.74 34.37 -22.67
C THR A 177 -29.16 34.48 -22.10
N ALA A 178 -29.73 35.68 -22.16
CA ALA A 178 -31.11 35.89 -21.75
C ALA A 178 -32.07 35.15 -22.72
N LEU A 179 -32.93 34.29 -22.19
CA LEU A 179 -33.92 33.55 -23.01
C LEU A 179 -35.15 34.42 -23.33
N GLU A 180 -35.45 35.35 -22.43
CA GLU A 180 -36.55 36.32 -22.52
C GLU A 180 -36.06 37.69 -22.03
N ASP A 181 -36.83 38.73 -22.32
CA ASP A 181 -36.57 40.06 -21.78
C ASP A 181 -36.58 40.01 -20.24
N THR A 182 -35.51 40.46 -19.61
CA THR A 182 -35.33 40.36 -18.16
C THR A 182 -34.62 41.58 -17.57
N VAL A 183 -34.58 41.67 -16.24
CA VAL A 183 -33.86 42.71 -15.51
C VAL A 183 -32.89 42.10 -14.49
N VAL A 184 -31.65 42.59 -14.44
CA VAL A 184 -30.60 42.09 -13.53
C VAL A 184 -30.07 43.20 -12.62
N GLY A 185 -29.30 42.82 -11.59
CA GLY A 185 -28.72 43.77 -10.62
C GLY A 185 -29.76 44.43 -9.70
N GLY A 186 -30.80 43.68 -9.32
CA GLY A 186 -31.90 44.21 -8.50
C GLY A 186 -32.82 45.17 -9.27
N GLY A 187 -33.03 44.93 -10.56
CA GLY A 187 -33.90 45.75 -11.41
C GLY A 187 -33.19 46.91 -12.15
N LYS A 188 -31.88 47.06 -12.00
CA LYS A 188 -31.12 48.19 -12.57
C LYS A 188 -30.83 48.08 -14.06
N TYR A 189 -30.63 46.88 -14.57
CA TYR A 189 -30.17 46.67 -15.94
C TYR A 189 -31.19 45.83 -16.72
N ALA A 190 -31.83 46.43 -17.72
CA ALA A 190 -32.72 45.73 -18.64
C ALA A 190 -31.92 45.00 -19.74
N ILE A 191 -32.17 43.71 -19.91
CA ILE A 191 -31.49 42.83 -20.84
C ILE A 191 -32.53 42.22 -21.79
N LYS A 192 -32.31 42.38 -23.09
CA LYS A 192 -33.19 41.82 -24.12
C LYS A 192 -32.93 40.33 -24.34
N ALA A 193 -33.98 39.60 -24.74
CA ALA A 193 -33.85 38.22 -25.17
C ALA A 193 -32.76 38.08 -26.25
N GLY A 194 -31.95 37.03 -26.13
CA GLY A 194 -30.84 36.73 -27.04
C GLY A 194 -29.54 37.50 -26.76
N VAL A 195 -29.51 38.47 -25.83
CA VAL A 195 -28.29 39.20 -25.49
C VAL A 195 -27.35 38.30 -24.67
N PRO A 196 -26.11 38.05 -25.13
CA PRO A 196 -25.11 37.33 -24.36
C PRO A 196 -24.49 38.24 -23.29
N LEU A 197 -24.29 37.68 -22.10
CA LEU A 197 -23.63 38.30 -20.97
C LEU A 197 -22.44 37.44 -20.54
N VAL A 198 -21.37 38.10 -20.10
CA VAL A 198 -20.20 37.42 -19.53
C VAL A 198 -20.10 37.83 -18.06
N VAL A 199 -20.17 36.84 -17.17
CA VAL A 199 -19.96 37.06 -15.74
C VAL A 199 -18.50 36.78 -15.42
N LEU A 200 -17.80 37.81 -14.96
CA LEU A 200 -16.37 37.76 -14.64
C LEU A 200 -16.16 37.28 -13.20
N SER A 201 -16.27 35.96 -12.99
CA SER A 201 -16.11 35.32 -11.68
C SER A 201 -14.79 35.69 -11.00
N TRP A 202 -13.68 35.77 -11.74
CA TRP A 202 -12.37 36.17 -11.21
C TRP A 202 -12.41 37.53 -10.50
N VAL A 203 -13.09 38.50 -11.10
CA VAL A 203 -13.18 39.86 -10.55
C VAL A 203 -14.12 39.87 -9.35
N ALA A 204 -15.27 39.22 -9.47
CA ALA A 204 -16.26 39.15 -8.40
C ALA A 204 -15.72 38.45 -7.13
N LEU A 205 -14.88 37.43 -7.28
CA LEU A 205 -14.26 36.70 -6.16
C LEU A 205 -13.19 37.52 -5.41
N LYS A 206 -12.89 38.73 -5.87
CA LYS A 206 -11.93 39.65 -5.25
C LYS A 206 -12.52 41.06 -5.08
N ASP A 207 -13.83 41.20 -5.17
CA ASP A 207 -14.51 42.46 -4.94
C ASP A 207 -14.33 42.91 -3.46
N PRO A 208 -13.68 44.05 -3.19
CA PRO A 208 -13.45 44.52 -1.83
C PRO A 208 -14.74 44.76 -1.03
N SER A 209 -15.87 45.01 -1.70
CA SER A 209 -17.16 45.17 -1.03
C SER A 209 -17.68 43.89 -0.38
N VAL A 210 -17.19 42.72 -0.83
CA VAL A 210 -17.54 41.40 -0.29
C VAL A 210 -16.39 40.83 0.53
N TRP A 211 -15.15 40.99 0.06
CA TRP A 211 -13.98 40.30 0.60
C TRP A 211 -13.08 41.18 1.48
N GLY A 212 -13.40 42.48 1.60
CA GLY A 212 -12.66 43.45 2.40
C GLY A 212 -11.48 44.09 1.66
N GLU A 213 -10.76 44.99 2.35
CA GLU A 213 -9.60 45.69 1.78
C GLU A 213 -8.43 44.73 1.47
N ASP A 214 -8.34 43.60 2.16
CA ASP A 214 -7.34 42.55 1.95
C ASP A 214 -7.79 41.51 0.90
N ALA A 215 -8.68 41.88 -0.03
CA ALA A 215 -9.27 40.97 -1.02
C ALA A 215 -8.23 40.33 -1.97
N GLU A 216 -7.09 40.96 -2.21
CA GLU A 216 -6.02 40.40 -3.05
C GLU A 216 -5.05 39.50 -2.28
N ASP A 217 -5.11 39.49 -0.95
CA ASP A 217 -4.22 38.71 -0.10
C ASP A 217 -4.68 37.25 0.03
N PHE A 218 -3.72 36.32 0.01
CA PHE A 218 -3.96 34.91 0.27
C PHE A 218 -4.02 34.63 1.77
N LYS A 219 -5.22 34.42 2.30
CA LYS A 219 -5.48 34.26 3.74
C LYS A 219 -6.52 33.17 4.00
N PRO A 220 -6.11 31.90 4.09
CA PRO A 220 -7.01 30.77 4.36
C PRO A 220 -7.90 30.97 5.60
N GLU A 221 -7.44 31.73 6.59
CA GLU A 221 -8.18 32.02 7.83
C GLU A 221 -9.50 32.77 7.62
N ARG A 222 -9.75 33.34 6.42
CA ARG A 222 -11.06 33.91 6.06
C ARG A 222 -12.11 32.86 5.70
N MET A 223 -11.67 31.61 5.47
CA MET A 223 -12.50 30.48 5.06
C MET A 223 -12.88 29.56 6.24
N LEU A 224 -12.49 29.93 7.46
CA LEU A 224 -12.63 29.15 8.69
C LEU A 224 -13.59 29.84 9.68
N ASN A 225 -14.00 29.07 10.70
CA ASN A 225 -14.67 29.56 11.90
C ASN A 225 -15.95 30.39 11.62
N GLY A 226 -16.81 29.92 10.72
CA GLY A 226 -18.08 30.59 10.41
C GLY A 226 -17.97 31.79 9.46
N LYS A 227 -16.75 32.24 9.11
CA LYS A 227 -16.54 33.41 8.25
C LYS A 227 -16.91 33.15 6.80
N PHE A 228 -16.69 31.92 6.33
CA PHE A 228 -17.11 31.53 4.98
C PHE A 228 -18.63 31.49 4.86
N GLU A 229 -19.28 30.96 5.89
CA GLU A 229 -20.73 30.81 5.98
C GLU A 229 -21.44 32.17 6.12
N ALA A 230 -20.76 33.16 6.71
CA ALA A 230 -21.24 34.53 6.83
C ALA A 230 -21.17 35.34 5.51
N LEU A 231 -20.56 34.81 4.46
CA LEU A 231 -20.49 35.50 3.17
C LEU A 231 -21.88 35.67 2.56
N PRO A 232 -22.09 36.74 1.76
CA PRO A 232 -23.32 36.87 1.00
C PRO A 232 -23.61 35.60 0.20
N PRO A 233 -24.88 35.18 0.09
CA PRO A 233 -25.23 34.01 -0.71
C PRO A 233 -24.65 34.15 -2.11
N ASN A 234 -24.08 33.06 -2.65
CA ASN A 234 -23.49 33.06 -3.98
C ASN A 234 -22.26 33.97 -4.17
N ALA A 235 -21.60 34.43 -3.10
CA ALA A 235 -20.36 35.20 -3.17
C ALA A 235 -19.14 34.37 -3.64
N TRP A 236 -19.13 33.06 -3.35
CA TRP A 236 -18.05 32.15 -3.74
C TRP A 236 -18.56 31.12 -4.75
N GLN A 237 -18.16 31.26 -6.03
CA GLN A 237 -18.69 30.47 -7.16
C GLN A 237 -17.63 29.98 -8.16
N PRO A 238 -16.48 29.41 -7.73
CA PRO A 238 -15.48 28.90 -8.67
C PRO A 238 -15.99 27.68 -9.48
N PHE A 239 -17.02 27.00 -8.99
CA PHE A 239 -17.69 25.87 -9.66
C PHE A 239 -19.05 26.25 -10.28
N GLY A 240 -19.41 27.53 -10.31
CA GLY A 240 -20.77 27.96 -10.66
C GLY A 240 -21.79 27.60 -9.57
N TYR A 241 -23.08 27.65 -9.92
CA TYR A 241 -24.21 27.46 -9.00
C TYR A 241 -25.48 27.05 -9.77
N GLY A 242 -26.46 26.49 -9.06
CA GLY A 242 -27.74 26.05 -9.62
C GLY A 242 -27.62 24.91 -10.64
N MET A 243 -28.58 24.80 -11.56
CA MET A 243 -28.65 23.69 -12.55
C MET A 243 -27.45 23.60 -13.52
N ARG A 244 -26.56 24.62 -13.52
CA ARG A 244 -25.35 24.67 -14.33
C ARG A 244 -24.08 24.69 -13.47
N ALA A 245 -24.20 24.34 -12.18
CA ALA A 245 -23.04 24.08 -11.33
C ALA A 245 -22.21 22.92 -11.91
N CYS A 246 -20.92 22.96 -11.63
CA CYS A 246 -19.99 21.94 -12.09
C CYS A 246 -20.35 20.58 -11.48
N ILE A 247 -20.86 19.67 -12.31
CA ILE A 247 -21.16 18.28 -11.93
C ILE A 247 -19.93 17.54 -11.36
N GLY A 248 -18.72 17.95 -11.77
CA GLY A 248 -17.47 17.36 -11.31
C GLY A 248 -16.97 17.89 -9.96
N ARG A 249 -17.64 18.87 -9.34
CA ARG A 249 -17.16 19.52 -8.10
C ARG A 249 -16.83 18.52 -6.99
N PRO A 250 -17.71 17.57 -6.62
CA PRO A 250 -17.41 16.64 -5.52
C PRO A 250 -16.17 15.78 -5.79
N PHE A 251 -16.01 15.33 -7.04
CA PHE A 251 -14.86 14.52 -7.45
C PHE A 251 -13.57 15.33 -7.44
N ALA A 252 -13.56 16.52 -8.06
CA ALA A 252 -12.40 17.39 -8.10
C ALA A 252 -11.96 17.81 -6.69
N TRP A 253 -12.91 18.07 -5.80
CA TRP A 253 -12.64 18.41 -4.40
C TRP A 253 -11.85 17.31 -3.70
N GLN A 254 -12.35 16.08 -3.74
CA GLN A 254 -11.69 14.93 -3.13
C GLN A 254 -10.30 14.67 -3.75
N GLU A 255 -10.22 14.69 -5.08
CA GLU A 255 -8.98 14.46 -5.82
C GLU A 255 -7.90 15.47 -5.42
N ILE A 256 -8.22 16.77 -5.39
CA ILE A 256 -7.26 17.84 -5.08
C ILE A 256 -6.78 17.75 -3.64
N LEU A 257 -7.71 17.55 -2.68
CA LEU A 257 -7.36 17.44 -1.27
C LEU A 257 -6.45 16.23 -1.00
N LEU A 258 -6.79 15.05 -1.53
CA LEU A 258 -5.98 13.84 -1.38
C LEU A 258 -4.59 13.98 -2.03
N ALA A 259 -4.53 14.59 -3.21
CA ALA A 259 -3.27 14.83 -3.91
C ALA A 259 -2.35 15.75 -3.10
N ILE A 260 -2.84 16.89 -2.62
CA ILE A 260 -2.04 17.84 -1.84
C ILE A 260 -1.65 17.26 -0.49
N ALA A 261 -2.57 16.60 0.23
CA ALA A 261 -2.25 15.92 1.48
C ALA A 261 -1.12 14.90 1.27
N SER A 262 -1.20 14.08 0.21
CA SER A 262 -0.18 13.09 -0.13
C SER A 262 1.17 13.71 -0.47
N ILE A 263 1.18 14.83 -1.20
CA ILE A 263 2.42 15.52 -1.59
C ILE A 263 3.07 16.17 -0.35
N VAL A 264 2.31 16.94 0.43
CA VAL A 264 2.81 17.66 1.61
C VAL A 264 3.23 16.71 2.74
N GLN A 265 2.55 15.57 2.89
CA GLN A 265 2.95 14.53 3.84
C GLN A 265 4.33 13.95 3.50
N LYS A 266 4.61 13.70 2.22
CA LYS A 266 5.79 12.93 1.78
C LYS A 266 6.99 13.78 1.38
N PHE A 267 6.76 15.03 0.96
CA PHE A 267 7.79 15.85 0.34
C PHE A 267 7.94 17.23 0.98
N ASP A 268 9.19 17.66 1.11
CA ASP A 268 9.55 19.06 1.24
C ASP A 268 9.63 19.69 -0.14
N LEU A 269 8.79 20.71 -0.36
CA LEU A 269 8.68 21.43 -1.62
C LEU A 269 9.44 22.75 -1.54
N SER A 270 10.11 23.12 -2.63
CA SER A 270 10.74 24.42 -2.82
C SER A 270 10.61 24.88 -4.27
N LEU A 271 10.62 26.19 -4.51
CA LEU A 271 10.71 26.72 -5.86
C LEU A 271 12.10 26.42 -6.44
N VAL A 272 12.18 26.00 -7.71
CA VAL A 272 13.47 25.90 -8.42
C VAL A 272 14.10 27.28 -8.57
N ASP A 273 13.28 28.27 -8.88
CA ASP A 273 13.63 29.69 -8.88
C ASP A 273 12.90 30.40 -7.72
N PRO A 274 13.58 30.73 -6.60
CA PRO A 274 12.98 31.45 -5.48
C PRO A 274 12.37 32.82 -5.86
N SER A 275 12.89 33.44 -6.93
CA SER A 275 12.46 34.76 -7.41
C SER A 275 11.23 34.70 -8.32
N TYR A 276 10.76 33.50 -8.68
CA TYR A 276 9.60 33.33 -9.57
C TYR A 276 8.39 34.13 -9.08
N THR A 277 7.85 34.97 -9.97
CA THR A 277 6.57 35.68 -9.81
C THR A 277 5.51 35.03 -10.69
N LEU A 278 4.27 34.94 -10.20
CA LEU A 278 3.20 34.27 -10.93
C LEU A 278 2.94 34.93 -12.29
N GLU A 279 3.31 34.22 -13.35
CA GLU A 279 2.88 34.51 -14.72
C GLU A 279 1.73 33.56 -15.10
N LEU A 280 0.75 34.05 -15.85
CA LEU A 280 -0.39 33.24 -16.27
C LEU A 280 -0.20 32.74 -17.71
N LYS A 281 -0.48 31.45 -17.91
CA LYS A 281 -0.67 30.85 -19.22
C LYS A 281 -2.16 30.67 -19.46
N GLN A 282 -2.70 31.35 -20.47
CA GLN A 282 -4.11 31.31 -20.83
C GLN A 282 -4.35 30.40 -22.04
N ALA A 283 -5.30 29.47 -21.90
CA ALA A 283 -5.94 28.73 -22.98
C ALA A 283 -7.46 28.92 -22.84
N LEU A 284 -8.24 27.84 -22.72
CA LEU A 284 -9.63 27.93 -22.26
C LEU A 284 -9.69 28.33 -20.76
N THR A 285 -8.73 27.83 -19.97
CA THR A 285 -8.54 28.13 -18.55
C THR A 285 -7.21 28.84 -18.33
N ILE A 286 -6.96 29.25 -17.09
CA ILE A 286 -5.67 29.82 -16.63
C ILE A 286 -4.89 28.83 -15.77
N LYS A 287 -3.57 28.90 -15.85
CA LYS A 287 -2.63 28.18 -14.97
C LYS A 287 -1.29 28.91 -14.84
N PRO A 288 -0.46 28.62 -13.82
CA PRO A 288 0.89 29.17 -13.73
C PRO A 288 1.73 28.82 -14.97
N LYS A 289 2.43 29.82 -15.51
CA LYS A 289 3.35 29.68 -16.63
C LYS A 289 4.75 29.41 -16.09
N GLY A 290 5.32 28.26 -16.43
CA GLY A 290 6.71 27.95 -16.11
C GLY A 290 7.02 27.75 -14.62
N LEU A 291 6.01 27.44 -13.80
CA LEU A 291 6.24 27.12 -12.39
C LEU A 291 6.99 25.79 -12.27
N MET A 292 8.21 25.84 -11.74
CA MET A 292 9.06 24.68 -11.52
C MET A 292 9.34 24.53 -10.02
N ILE A 293 9.13 23.31 -9.50
CA ILE A 293 9.33 22.98 -8.09
C ILE A 293 10.34 21.86 -7.93
N ARG A 294 11.05 21.85 -6.81
CA ARG A 294 11.89 20.74 -6.34
C ARG A 294 11.17 20.06 -5.18
N ALA A 295 11.08 18.74 -5.25
CA ALA A 295 10.51 17.90 -4.19
C ALA A 295 11.62 17.01 -3.60
N ALA A 296 11.82 17.08 -2.29
CA ALA A 296 12.72 16.20 -1.55
C ALA A 296 11.91 15.30 -0.60
N LEU A 297 12.23 14.01 -0.52
CA LEU A 297 11.56 13.11 0.43
C LEU A 297 11.82 13.57 1.88
N ARG A 298 10.77 13.66 2.70
CA ARG A 298 10.89 13.98 4.13
C ARG A 298 11.58 12.83 4.87
N THR A 299 12.58 13.14 5.68
CA THR A 299 13.41 12.16 6.43
C THR A 299 13.18 12.16 7.94
N THR A 300 12.23 12.95 8.46
CA THR A 300 12.04 13.10 9.91
C THR A 300 10.94 12.16 10.45
N PRO A 301 11.21 11.37 11.52
CA PRO A 301 10.20 10.60 12.21
C PRO A 301 9.33 11.52 13.09
N CYS A 302 8.01 11.31 13.00
CA CYS A 302 6.97 11.94 13.82
C CYS A 302 7.28 11.80 15.32
N ARG A 303 7.15 12.88 16.09
CA ARG A 303 7.32 12.88 17.55
C ARG A 303 6.16 12.12 18.20
N LEU A 304 6.44 10.95 18.76
CA LEU A 304 5.54 10.23 19.66
C LEU A 304 5.28 11.08 20.93
N SER A 305 4.07 11.63 21.07
CA SER A 305 3.52 11.95 22.39
C SER A 305 2.79 10.70 22.90
N ALA A 306 3.35 10.10 23.95
CA ALA A 306 2.85 8.89 24.58
C ALA A 306 1.55 9.15 25.36
N ALA A 307 0.58 8.23 25.24
CA ALA A 307 -0.43 7.97 26.26
C ALA A 307 -0.54 6.45 26.48
N PRO A 308 -0.68 5.97 27.72
CA PRO A 308 -0.44 4.57 28.08
C PRO A 308 -1.70 3.71 27.87
N SER A 309 -1.55 2.57 27.18
CA SER A 309 -2.57 1.53 27.11
C SER A 309 -2.46 0.60 28.32
N SER A 310 -3.55 0.52 29.09
CA SER A 310 -3.72 -0.39 30.21
C SER A 310 -3.94 -1.83 29.76
N SER A 311 -3.24 -2.75 30.43
CA SER A 311 -3.24 -4.19 30.23
C SER A 311 -4.56 -4.86 30.65
N LEU A 312 -5.12 -5.70 29.77
CA LEU A 312 -6.21 -6.62 30.12
C LEU A 312 -5.65 -8.03 30.35
N LYS A 313 -6.02 -8.58 31.50
CA LYS A 313 -5.65 -9.91 31.99
C LYS A 313 -6.38 -11.01 31.23
N VAL A 314 -5.64 -12.08 30.95
CA VAL A 314 -6.14 -13.36 30.42
C VAL A 314 -6.84 -14.13 31.56
N GLY A 315 -8.06 -14.62 31.29
CA GLY A 315 -8.81 -15.52 32.17
C GLY A 315 -9.24 -16.78 31.40
N ASP A 316 -9.10 -17.93 32.07
CA ASP A 316 -9.18 -19.29 31.53
C ASP A 316 -10.51 -19.68 30.86
N ILE A 317 -10.38 -20.46 29.78
CA ILE A 317 -11.49 -21.04 29.00
C ILE A 317 -11.73 -22.49 29.42
N LYS A 318 -12.99 -22.85 29.69
CA LYS A 318 -13.49 -24.22 29.58
C LYS A 318 -14.25 -24.41 28.26
N THR A 319 -13.97 -25.54 27.63
CA THR A 319 -14.35 -26.01 26.30
C THR A 319 -15.82 -26.37 26.13
N HIS A 320 -16.46 -25.96 25.03
CA HIS A 320 -17.58 -26.68 24.42
C HIS A 320 -17.56 -26.62 22.88
N GLN A 321 -17.89 -27.75 22.26
CA GLN A 321 -17.91 -28.06 20.82
C GLN A 321 -19.10 -27.42 20.06
N PRO A 322 -19.02 -27.30 18.72
CA PRO A 322 -19.97 -26.53 17.93
C PRO A 322 -21.20 -27.35 17.55
N ALA A 323 -22.38 -26.76 17.73
CA ALA A 323 -23.63 -27.27 17.18
C ALA A 323 -24.14 -26.34 16.07
N SER A 324 -24.56 -26.98 15.00
CA SER A 324 -25.26 -26.47 13.81
C SER A 324 -26.40 -25.51 14.13
N HIS A 325 -26.43 -24.35 13.48
CA HIS A 325 -27.63 -23.49 13.47
C HIS A 325 -28.55 -23.86 12.32
N GLN A 326 -29.59 -24.63 12.65
CA GLN A 326 -30.87 -24.58 11.96
C GLN A 326 -31.63 -23.32 12.40
N HIS A 327 -32.29 -22.68 11.43
CA HIS A 327 -33.38 -21.74 11.68
C HIS A 327 -34.53 -22.43 12.43
N THR A 328 -34.96 -21.86 13.55
CA THR A 328 -36.36 -21.63 13.96
C THR A 328 -36.40 -21.18 15.42
N GLY A 329 -37.17 -20.13 15.70
CA GLY A 329 -37.38 -19.63 17.06
C GLY A 329 -37.72 -18.14 17.05
N ALA A 330 -38.98 -17.82 16.76
CA ALA A 330 -39.56 -16.54 17.13
C ALA A 330 -39.47 -16.42 18.66
N ALA A 331 -38.71 -15.43 19.14
CA ALA A 331 -38.68 -15.06 20.54
C ALA A 331 -39.70 -13.93 20.75
N ASP A 332 -40.62 -14.16 21.67
CA ASP A 332 -41.61 -13.20 22.13
C ASP A 332 -40.97 -11.89 22.61
N GLY A 333 -41.48 -10.75 22.11
CA GLY A 333 -41.38 -9.46 22.79
C GLY A 333 -40.29 -8.47 22.34
N THR A 334 -39.81 -8.48 21.09
CA THR A 334 -38.92 -7.40 20.57
C THR A 334 -39.68 -6.39 19.70
N THR A 335 -39.63 -5.11 20.07
CA THR A 335 -40.24 -4.01 19.31
C THR A 335 -39.56 -3.85 17.95
N PRO A 336 -40.27 -3.84 16.81
CA PRO A 336 -39.65 -3.63 15.49
C PRO A 336 -39.13 -2.19 15.36
N LEU A 337 -37.97 -2.00 14.72
CA LEU A 337 -37.39 -0.69 14.41
C LEU A 337 -37.10 -0.62 12.91
N TYR A 338 -37.70 0.33 12.21
CA TYR A 338 -37.54 0.48 10.77
C TYR A 338 -36.56 1.60 10.47
N ILE A 339 -35.53 1.32 9.70
CA ILE A 339 -34.45 2.26 9.38
C ILE A 339 -34.43 2.43 7.86
N LEU A 340 -34.81 3.62 7.41
CA LEU A 340 -34.94 3.96 6.00
C LEU A 340 -33.83 4.92 5.60
N TYR A 341 -33.13 4.64 4.50
CA TYR A 341 -32.05 5.51 4.04
C TYR A 341 -32.18 6.00 2.59
N GLY A 342 -31.68 7.22 2.37
CA GLY A 342 -31.52 7.85 1.05
C GLY A 342 -30.06 8.21 0.83
N SER A 343 -29.39 7.53 -0.10
CA SER A 343 -27.93 7.58 -0.26
C SER A 343 -27.50 7.36 -1.72
N ASN A 344 -26.68 8.28 -2.26
CA ASN A 344 -25.99 8.08 -3.53
C ASN A 344 -24.53 7.64 -3.35
N THR A 345 -23.87 8.13 -2.29
CA THR A 345 -22.42 7.97 -2.04
C THR A 345 -22.09 7.05 -0.86
N GLY A 346 -23.09 6.47 -0.19
CA GLY A 346 -22.91 5.47 0.87
C GLY A 346 -22.94 6.00 2.31
N THR A 347 -22.83 7.30 2.55
CA THR A 347 -22.73 7.85 3.92
C THR A 347 -24.02 7.66 4.73
N SER A 348 -25.19 7.99 4.17
CA SER A 348 -26.47 7.77 4.86
C SER A 348 -26.74 6.28 5.09
N GLU A 349 -26.28 5.42 4.17
CA GLU A 349 -26.41 3.96 4.28
C GLU A 349 -25.54 3.41 5.43
N ALA A 350 -24.29 3.87 5.55
CA ALA A 350 -23.39 3.45 6.63
C ALA A 350 -23.93 3.84 8.02
N PHE A 351 -24.47 5.06 8.16
CA PHE A 351 -25.12 5.49 9.40
C PHE A 351 -26.39 4.68 9.71
N ALA A 352 -27.20 4.38 8.71
CA ALA A 352 -28.36 3.52 8.88
C ALA A 352 -27.97 2.08 9.28
N GLN A 353 -26.89 1.52 8.72
CA GLN A 353 -26.34 0.22 9.11
C GLN A 353 -25.84 0.20 10.54
N ARG A 354 -25.21 1.30 11.00
CA ARG A 354 -24.76 1.44 12.39
C ARG A 354 -25.93 1.40 13.37
N ILE A 355 -26.98 2.19 13.12
CA ILE A 355 -28.21 2.16 13.93
C ILE A 355 -28.82 0.75 13.94
N ALA A 356 -28.83 0.07 12.79
CA ALA A 356 -29.35 -1.30 12.68
C ALA A 356 -28.51 -2.29 13.50
N SER A 357 -27.18 -2.17 13.49
CA SER A 357 -26.28 -3.02 14.26
C SER A 357 -26.46 -2.85 15.77
N ASP A 358 -26.74 -1.61 16.22
CA ASP A 358 -26.87 -1.28 17.64
C ASP A 358 -28.28 -1.55 18.18
N ALA A 359 -29.31 -1.57 17.33
CA ALA A 359 -30.71 -1.78 17.71
C ALA A 359 -30.99 -2.98 18.64
N PRO A 360 -30.37 -4.18 18.44
CA PRO A 360 -30.59 -5.32 19.34
C PRO A 360 -30.09 -5.07 20.78
N VAL A 361 -29.06 -4.24 20.96
CA VAL A 361 -28.55 -3.83 22.29
C VAL A 361 -29.62 -3.09 23.08
N TYR A 362 -30.44 -2.31 22.38
CA TYR A 362 -31.54 -1.53 22.95
C TYR A 362 -32.89 -2.26 22.89
N GLY A 363 -32.89 -3.57 22.60
CA GLY A 363 -34.10 -4.40 22.62
C GLY A 363 -35.00 -4.26 21.39
N PHE A 364 -34.51 -3.67 20.30
CA PHE A 364 -35.25 -3.52 19.05
C PHE A 364 -34.87 -4.60 18.02
N LEU A 365 -35.80 -4.95 17.14
CA LEU A 365 -35.55 -5.78 15.97
C LEU A 365 -35.41 -4.88 14.73
N PRO A 366 -34.19 -4.65 14.22
CA PRO A 366 -33.95 -3.72 13.12
C PRO A 366 -34.42 -4.28 11.77
N SER A 367 -35.01 -3.43 10.95
CA SER A 367 -35.28 -3.64 9.52
C SER A 367 -34.69 -2.49 8.73
N LEU A 368 -33.70 -2.77 7.88
CA LEU A 368 -32.99 -1.77 7.09
C LEU A 368 -33.48 -1.80 5.64
N ALA A 369 -33.92 -0.66 5.11
CA ALA A 369 -34.38 -0.56 3.74
C ALA A 369 -34.11 0.83 3.12
N THR A 370 -34.28 0.95 1.80
CA THR A 370 -34.19 2.27 1.13
C THR A 370 -35.49 3.07 1.35
N LEU A 371 -35.41 4.40 1.28
CA LEU A 371 -36.59 5.26 1.38
C LEU A 371 -37.67 4.90 0.34
N ASP A 372 -37.27 4.66 -0.91
CA ASP A 372 -38.22 4.30 -1.97
C ASP A 372 -38.99 3.00 -1.70
N SER A 373 -38.43 2.06 -0.94
CA SER A 373 -39.11 0.80 -0.60
C SER A 373 -40.30 0.99 0.36
N ALA A 374 -40.35 2.12 1.07
CA ALA A 374 -41.42 2.47 2.01
C ALA A 374 -42.49 3.39 1.38
N THR A 375 -42.41 3.66 0.07
CA THR A 375 -43.40 4.47 -0.65
C THR A 375 -44.78 3.81 -0.51
N GLU A 376 -45.80 4.59 -0.16
CA GLU A 376 -47.18 4.12 0.12
C GLU A 376 -47.35 3.17 1.32
N ASN A 377 -46.27 2.69 1.93
CA ASN A 377 -46.32 1.68 2.99
C ASN A 377 -45.30 1.97 4.10
N VAL A 378 -45.47 3.11 4.79
CA VAL A 378 -44.66 3.42 5.99
C VAL A 378 -45.20 2.65 7.19
N PRO A 379 -44.38 1.83 7.88
CA PRO A 379 -44.80 1.04 9.03
C PRO A 379 -45.36 1.88 10.19
N LYS A 380 -46.30 1.28 10.94
CA LYS A 380 -47.01 1.94 12.07
C LYS A 380 -46.89 1.18 13.39
N ASP A 381 -46.35 -0.02 13.36
CA ASP A 381 -46.17 -0.95 14.48
C ASP A 381 -44.81 -0.79 15.20
N GLY A 382 -43.99 0.16 14.76
CA GLY A 382 -42.72 0.52 15.39
C GLY A 382 -42.19 1.88 14.94
N PRO A 383 -41.13 2.40 15.58
CA PRO A 383 -40.47 3.64 15.19
C PRO A 383 -39.81 3.54 13.81
N VAL A 384 -39.86 4.65 13.06
CA VAL A 384 -39.22 4.81 11.74
C VAL A 384 -38.09 5.83 11.83
N VAL A 385 -36.85 5.42 11.60
CA VAL A 385 -35.68 6.29 11.57
C VAL A 385 -35.27 6.52 10.12
N ILE A 386 -35.30 7.77 9.68
CA ILE A 386 -34.94 8.16 8.31
C ILE A 386 -33.55 8.80 8.33
N VAL A 387 -32.62 8.24 7.54
CA VAL A 387 -31.28 8.80 7.34
C VAL A 387 -31.12 9.17 5.87
N THR A 388 -31.20 10.47 5.53
CA THR A 388 -31.24 10.88 4.12
C THR A 388 -30.37 12.09 3.84
N ALA A 389 -29.87 12.18 2.62
CA ALA A 389 -29.02 13.26 2.16
C ALA A 389 -29.74 14.18 1.17
N SER A 390 -29.30 15.44 1.08
CA SER A 390 -29.73 16.37 0.03
C SER A 390 -28.62 16.54 -1.02
N PHE A 391 -28.95 16.36 -2.29
CA PHE A 391 -28.03 16.53 -3.43
C PHE A 391 -28.48 17.74 -4.25
N GLU A 392 -27.86 18.90 -4.02
CA GLU A 392 -28.26 20.18 -4.65
C GLU A 392 -29.75 20.50 -4.47
N GLY A 393 -30.31 20.08 -3.34
CA GLY A 393 -31.72 20.27 -3.02
C GLY A 393 -32.67 19.19 -3.54
N GLU A 394 -32.17 18.20 -4.27
CA GLU A 394 -32.93 17.05 -4.75
C GLU A 394 -32.62 15.79 -3.91
N PRO A 395 -33.55 14.82 -3.85
CA PRO A 395 -33.37 13.61 -3.06
C PRO A 395 -32.33 12.67 -3.67
N ALA A 396 -31.85 11.71 -2.87
CA ALA A 396 -31.08 10.59 -3.38
C ALA A 396 -31.91 9.78 -4.41
N ASP A 397 -31.23 9.08 -5.32
CA ASP A 397 -31.89 8.29 -6.37
C ASP A 397 -32.82 7.22 -5.77
N ASN A 398 -32.42 6.62 -4.65
CA ASN A 398 -33.19 5.62 -3.90
C ASN A 398 -34.16 6.22 -2.86
N ALA A 399 -34.41 7.53 -2.92
CA ALA A 399 -35.39 8.26 -2.12
C ALA A 399 -36.32 9.15 -2.95
N ALA A 400 -36.12 9.21 -4.27
CA ALA A 400 -36.84 10.13 -5.15
C ALA A 400 -38.34 9.81 -5.22
N LYS A 401 -38.71 8.53 -5.33
CA LYS A 401 -40.13 8.12 -5.40
C LYS A 401 -40.83 8.42 -4.08
N PHE A 402 -40.16 8.16 -2.97
CA PHE A 402 -40.70 8.44 -1.64
C PHE A 402 -40.94 9.94 -1.42
N VAL A 403 -40.01 10.79 -1.83
CA VAL A 403 -40.13 12.25 -1.69
C VAL A 403 -41.20 12.84 -2.61
N ASP A 404 -41.29 12.36 -3.86
CA ASP A 404 -42.35 12.77 -4.78
C ASP A 404 -43.73 12.36 -4.25
N TRP A 405 -43.85 11.14 -3.72
CA TRP A 405 -45.06 10.66 -3.05
C TRP A 405 -45.43 11.51 -1.83
N LEU A 406 -44.48 11.81 -0.94
CA LEU A 406 -44.70 12.66 0.24
C LEU A 406 -45.31 14.03 -0.11
N ARG A 407 -44.90 14.64 -1.24
CA ARG A 407 -45.39 15.95 -1.70
C ARG A 407 -46.86 15.92 -2.14
N ILE A 408 -47.37 14.78 -2.59
CA ILE A 408 -48.73 14.64 -3.13
C ILE A 408 -49.73 14.02 -2.16
N VAL A 409 -49.27 13.40 -1.07
CA VAL A 409 -50.14 12.86 -0.01
C VAL A 409 -51.04 13.99 0.52
N LYS A 410 -52.32 13.69 0.74
CA LYS A 410 -53.30 14.62 1.32
C LYS A 410 -53.93 14.01 2.58
N GLY A 411 -54.19 14.84 3.58
CA GLY A 411 -54.81 14.42 4.84
C GLY A 411 -53.84 13.72 5.79
N ASN A 412 -54.38 12.98 6.78
CA ASN A 412 -53.60 12.35 7.86
C ASN A 412 -53.02 10.98 7.46
N GLY A 413 -52.34 10.89 6.32
CA GLY A 413 -51.79 9.64 5.78
C GLY A 413 -50.80 8.94 6.72
N PHE A 414 -50.11 9.70 7.56
CA PHE A 414 -49.09 9.21 8.50
C PHE A 414 -49.57 9.14 9.95
N ALA A 415 -50.89 9.22 10.19
CA ALA A 415 -51.45 8.97 11.51
C ALA A 415 -51.02 7.59 12.03
N GLY A 416 -50.41 7.60 13.23
CA GLY A 416 -49.85 6.41 13.89
C GLY A 416 -48.37 6.15 13.59
N VAL A 417 -47.74 6.90 12.68
CA VAL A 417 -46.30 6.78 12.41
C VAL A 417 -45.52 7.60 13.43
N CYS A 418 -44.60 6.97 14.16
CA CYS A 418 -43.63 7.67 15.01
C CYS A 418 -42.28 7.68 14.30
N TYR A 419 -41.66 8.84 14.12
CA TYR A 419 -40.47 8.94 13.29
C TYR A 419 -39.38 9.87 13.83
N ALA A 420 -38.16 9.64 13.35
CA ALA A 420 -36.97 10.45 13.58
C ALA A 420 -36.24 10.67 12.25
N VAL A 421 -35.64 11.84 12.05
CA VAL A 421 -34.88 12.14 10.82
C VAL A 421 -33.47 12.61 11.17
N PHE A 422 -32.47 11.95 10.58
CA PHE A 422 -31.10 12.46 10.50
C PHE A 422 -30.80 12.90 9.07
N GLY A 423 -30.57 14.18 8.91
CA GLY A 423 -30.30 14.81 7.62
C GLY A 423 -28.81 14.99 7.37
N LEU A 424 -28.35 14.58 6.19
CA LEU A 424 -27.01 14.88 5.71
C LEU A 424 -27.06 16.02 4.68
N GLY A 425 -26.30 17.07 4.96
CA GLY A 425 -26.16 18.24 4.10
C GLY A 425 -24.71 18.69 4.03
N HIS A 426 -24.47 19.75 3.27
CA HIS A 426 -23.16 20.40 3.24
C HIS A 426 -23.35 21.92 3.08
N HIS A 427 -22.78 22.71 3.98
CA HIS A 427 -23.01 24.18 4.01
C HIS A 427 -22.54 24.92 2.74
N ASP A 428 -21.70 24.29 1.94
CA ASP A 428 -21.31 24.76 0.61
C ASP A 428 -22.48 24.93 -0.36
N TRP A 429 -23.61 24.28 -0.09
CA TRP A 429 -24.86 24.43 -0.83
C TRP A 429 -25.88 25.25 -0.02
N VAL A 430 -25.53 26.48 0.34
CA VAL A 430 -26.29 27.38 1.22
C VAL A 430 -27.81 27.39 0.95
N GLN A 431 -28.24 27.48 -0.32
CA GLN A 431 -29.67 27.56 -0.68
C GLN A 431 -30.43 26.24 -0.53
N THR A 432 -29.72 25.12 -0.53
CA THR A 432 -30.31 23.78 -0.52
C THR A 432 -29.79 22.94 0.65
N TYR A 433 -29.11 23.57 1.61
CA TYR A 433 -28.58 22.92 2.79
C TYR A 433 -29.72 22.23 3.52
N GLN A 434 -29.57 20.92 3.75
CA GLN A 434 -30.56 20.08 4.43
C GLN A 434 -31.98 20.05 3.80
N ARG A 435 -32.18 20.57 2.57
CA ARG A 435 -33.52 20.77 1.97
C ARG A 435 -34.38 19.51 1.99
N ILE A 436 -33.85 18.37 1.54
CA ILE A 436 -34.61 17.11 1.46
C ILE A 436 -34.90 16.51 2.83
N PRO A 437 -33.93 16.37 3.74
CA PRO A 437 -34.22 15.98 5.11
C PRO A 437 -35.26 16.89 5.79
N THR A 438 -35.20 18.22 5.57
CA THR A 438 -36.16 19.18 6.12
C THR A 438 -37.55 18.92 5.55
N LEU A 439 -37.62 18.70 4.24
CA LEU A 439 -38.87 18.41 3.55
C LEU A 439 -39.52 17.13 4.07
N CYS A 440 -38.75 16.04 4.19
CA CYS A 440 -39.26 14.78 4.74
C CYS A 440 -39.77 14.95 6.16
N ASP A 441 -38.97 15.59 7.03
CA ASP A 441 -39.33 15.81 8.42
C ASP A 441 -40.61 16.66 8.57
N ASN A 442 -40.73 17.76 7.83
CA ASN A 442 -41.90 18.64 7.90
C ASN A 442 -43.18 18.01 7.31
N LEU A 443 -43.07 17.34 6.16
CA LEU A 443 -44.24 16.75 5.49
C LEU A 443 -44.80 15.56 6.27
N LEU A 444 -43.94 14.78 6.93
CA LEU A 444 -44.39 13.68 7.81
C LEU A 444 -45.20 14.22 8.99
N GLU A 445 -44.74 15.29 9.64
CA GLU A 445 -45.48 15.97 10.73
C GLU A 445 -46.80 16.56 10.23
N GLN A 446 -46.75 17.31 9.12
CA GLN A 446 -47.91 17.98 8.53
C GLN A 446 -49.02 16.99 8.17
N HIS A 447 -48.68 15.76 7.78
CA HIS A 447 -49.61 14.72 7.39
C HIS A 447 -49.89 13.69 8.51
N GLY A 448 -49.64 14.06 9.78
CA GLY A 448 -50.12 13.34 10.97
C GLY A 448 -49.12 12.39 11.63
N GLY A 449 -47.85 12.38 11.23
CA GLY A 449 -46.79 11.65 11.91
C GLY A 449 -46.35 12.32 13.21
N LYS A 450 -46.00 11.52 14.23
CA LYS A 450 -45.45 12.00 15.50
C LYS A 450 -43.92 12.04 15.43
N ARG A 451 -43.32 13.24 15.43
CA ARG A 451 -41.87 13.40 15.57
C ARG A 451 -41.43 12.95 16.97
N LEU A 452 -40.45 12.05 17.05
CA LEU A 452 -39.94 11.49 18.31
C LEU A 452 -38.87 12.37 18.95
N LEU A 453 -37.99 12.95 18.15
CA LEU A 453 -36.96 13.89 18.56
C LEU A 453 -36.69 14.90 17.45
N ASP A 454 -36.10 16.03 17.82
CA ASP A 454 -35.68 17.05 16.87
C ASP A 454 -34.77 16.44 15.80
N ARG A 455 -34.97 16.90 14.56
CA ARG A 455 -34.20 16.43 13.41
C ARG A 455 -32.71 16.66 13.64
N GLY A 456 -31.91 15.61 13.47
CA GLY A 456 -30.45 15.73 13.48
C GLY A 456 -29.94 16.31 12.16
N GLU A 457 -28.93 17.18 12.25
CA GLU A 457 -28.33 17.83 11.09
C GLU A 457 -26.83 17.55 11.07
N GLY A 458 -26.39 16.72 10.12
CA GLY A 458 -24.97 16.50 9.83
C GLY A 458 -24.49 17.37 8.68
N ASP A 459 -23.43 18.14 8.90
CA ASP A 459 -22.69 18.85 7.86
C ASP A 459 -21.46 18.06 7.41
N ALA A 460 -21.51 17.48 6.21
CA ALA A 460 -20.40 16.70 5.65
C ALA A 460 -19.12 17.53 5.42
N GLY A 461 -19.21 18.86 5.42
CA GLY A 461 -18.06 19.76 5.35
C GLY A 461 -17.44 20.10 6.71
N ALA A 462 -18.07 19.73 7.83
CA ALA A 462 -17.61 20.08 9.16
C ALA A 462 -16.71 19.00 9.79
N SER A 463 -15.73 19.44 10.59
CA SER A 463 -14.79 18.53 11.28
C SER A 463 -15.45 17.61 12.30
N ASN A 464 -16.61 18.01 12.82
CA ASN A 464 -17.40 17.26 13.79
C ASN A 464 -18.58 16.49 13.15
N PHE A 465 -18.55 16.24 11.83
CA PHE A 465 -19.63 15.56 11.11
C PHE A 465 -20.07 14.23 11.75
N PHE A 466 -19.10 13.38 12.13
CA PHE A 466 -19.39 12.10 12.79
C PHE A 466 -19.88 12.28 14.23
N GLU A 467 -19.34 13.27 14.94
CA GLU A 467 -19.77 13.60 16.31
C GLU A 467 -21.22 14.12 16.33
N MET A 468 -21.64 14.88 15.32
CA MET A 468 -23.05 15.29 15.15
C MET A 468 -23.98 14.07 15.03
N PHE A 469 -23.54 13.05 14.31
CA PHE A 469 -24.28 11.79 14.23
C PHE A 469 -24.26 11.03 15.56
N ASP A 470 -23.10 10.91 16.22
CA ASP A 470 -22.98 10.24 17.52
C ASP A 470 -23.90 10.88 18.57
N ASN A 471 -23.97 12.22 18.59
CA ASN A 471 -24.85 12.98 19.47
C ASN A 471 -26.34 12.76 19.16
N PHE A 472 -26.71 12.67 17.88
CA PHE A 472 -28.07 12.32 17.48
C PHE A 472 -28.41 10.88 17.87
N GLU A 473 -27.51 9.93 17.62
CA GLU A 473 -27.68 8.51 17.91
C GLU A 473 -27.85 8.28 19.42
N ALA A 474 -27.04 8.94 20.26
CA ALA A 474 -27.17 8.86 21.72
C ALA A 474 -28.56 9.32 22.20
N LYS A 475 -29.05 10.45 21.67
CA LYS A 475 -30.39 10.98 21.98
C LYS A 475 -31.50 10.08 21.43
N LEU A 476 -31.30 9.54 20.22
CA LEU A 476 -32.24 8.61 19.59
C LEU A 476 -32.47 7.41 20.50
N TRP A 477 -31.40 6.78 21.01
CA TRP A 477 -31.53 5.63 21.90
C TRP A 477 -32.21 5.97 23.22
N GLU A 478 -31.92 7.13 23.82
CA GLU A 478 -32.59 7.60 25.03
C GLU A 478 -34.11 7.73 24.83
N VAL A 479 -34.53 8.37 23.74
CA VAL A 479 -35.94 8.60 23.41
C VAL A 479 -36.64 7.29 23.06
N LEU A 480 -36.03 6.45 22.21
CA LEU A 480 -36.61 5.18 21.80
C LEU A 480 -36.81 4.23 22.98
N SER A 481 -35.80 4.10 23.86
CA SER A 481 -35.93 3.24 25.04
C SER A 481 -37.01 3.72 26.01
N LYS A 482 -37.18 5.05 26.15
CA LYS A 482 -38.22 5.63 27.01
C LYS A 482 -39.63 5.48 26.43
N GLU A 483 -39.85 5.80 25.16
CA GLU A 483 -41.18 5.77 24.53
C GLU A 483 -41.68 4.33 24.31
N PHE A 484 -40.78 3.39 24.01
CA PHE A 484 -41.13 1.98 23.73
C PHE A 484 -40.84 1.03 24.90
N ASN A 485 -40.52 1.56 26.09
CA ASN A 485 -40.23 0.80 27.31
C ASN A 485 -39.21 -0.33 27.11
N THR A 486 -38.16 -0.07 26.35
CA THR A 486 -37.06 -1.04 26.15
C THR A 486 -35.90 -0.73 27.08
N SER A 487 -35.20 -1.77 27.53
CA SER A 487 -34.02 -1.65 28.39
C SER A 487 -32.75 -2.00 27.62
N LYS A 488 -31.69 -1.21 27.80
CA LYS A 488 -30.35 -1.53 27.29
C LYS A 488 -29.86 -2.84 27.92
N LYS A 489 -29.60 -3.85 27.11
CA LYS A 489 -28.99 -5.11 27.57
C LYS A 489 -27.49 -4.87 27.77
N GLU A 490 -27.02 -4.87 29.02
CA GLU A 490 -25.60 -4.68 29.37
C GLU A 490 -24.66 -5.78 28.83
N SER A 491 -25.22 -6.90 28.32
CA SER A 491 -24.46 -8.12 28.04
C SER A 491 -24.35 -8.52 26.56
N ILE A 492 -24.77 -7.70 25.60
CA ILE A 492 -24.40 -7.96 24.20
C ILE A 492 -23.09 -7.23 23.97
N SER A 493 -21.98 -7.96 24.11
CA SER A 493 -20.70 -7.51 23.57
C SER A 493 -20.88 -7.32 22.05
N THR A 494 -21.22 -6.11 21.61
CA THR A 494 -21.09 -5.71 20.22
C THR A 494 -19.60 -5.54 19.95
N GLY A 495 -18.97 -6.68 19.70
CA GLY A 495 -17.56 -6.79 19.39
C GLY A 495 -17.36 -8.17 18.82
N PHE A 496 -16.86 -8.25 17.59
CA PHE A 496 -16.40 -9.51 17.06
C PHE A 496 -15.30 -10.03 17.99
N THR A 497 -15.49 -11.22 18.54
CA THR A 497 -14.46 -11.86 19.35
C THR A 497 -13.37 -12.35 18.40
N VAL A 498 -12.21 -11.69 18.38
CA VAL A 498 -11.04 -12.23 17.68
C VAL A 498 -10.47 -13.36 18.51
N GLN A 499 -10.78 -14.59 18.13
CA GLN A 499 -10.05 -15.75 18.60
C GLN A 499 -8.83 -15.94 17.71
N THR A 500 -7.64 -15.63 18.23
CA THR A 500 -6.40 -16.08 17.61
C THR A 500 -6.27 -17.58 17.85
N VAL A 501 -6.52 -18.40 16.83
CA VAL A 501 -6.13 -19.81 16.85
C VAL A 501 -4.61 -19.84 16.89
N ASP A 502 -4.02 -20.57 17.84
CA ASP A 502 -2.57 -20.60 18.11
C ASP A 502 -1.75 -20.64 16.80
N PRO A 503 -1.01 -19.57 16.48
CA PRO A 503 -0.21 -19.49 15.25
C PRO A 503 1.08 -20.34 15.32
N GLY A 504 1.40 -20.95 16.46
CA GLY A 504 2.78 -21.26 16.87
C GLY A 504 3.56 -22.24 16.00
N THR A 505 2.97 -23.33 15.53
CA THR A 505 3.74 -24.40 14.85
C THR A 505 2.98 -25.13 13.74
N ALA A 506 1.70 -24.83 13.50
CA ALA A 506 0.84 -25.64 12.63
C ALA A 506 1.42 -25.83 11.21
N ARG A 507 1.91 -24.75 10.60
CA ARG A 507 2.56 -24.81 9.29
C ARG A 507 3.86 -25.63 9.35
N ALA A 508 4.69 -25.39 10.36
CA ALA A 508 5.95 -26.10 10.52
C ALA A 508 5.72 -27.60 10.76
N ALA A 509 4.73 -27.97 11.57
CA ALA A 509 4.31 -29.34 11.80
C ALA A 509 3.84 -30.04 10.51
N VAL A 510 3.00 -29.37 9.70
CA VAL A 510 2.59 -29.88 8.37
C VAL A 510 3.80 -30.08 7.45
N LEU A 511 4.79 -29.19 7.53
CA LEU A 511 6.05 -29.29 6.80
C LEU A 511 7.11 -30.18 7.47
N ARG A 512 6.75 -30.93 8.51
CA ARG A 512 7.62 -31.88 9.24
C ARG A 512 8.81 -31.23 9.95
N HIS A 513 8.60 -30.02 10.46
CA HIS A 513 9.53 -29.25 11.29
C HIS A 513 8.86 -28.88 12.64
N PRO A 514 8.51 -29.87 13.48
CA PRO A 514 7.74 -29.64 14.71
C PRO A 514 8.50 -28.82 15.77
N ASP A 515 9.82 -28.70 15.63
CA ASP A 515 10.71 -27.99 16.54
C ASP A 515 10.95 -26.53 16.13
N ALA A 516 10.34 -26.06 15.04
CA ALA A 516 10.36 -24.65 14.68
C ALA A 516 9.29 -23.88 15.43
N ALA A 517 9.69 -22.82 16.12
CA ALA A 517 8.84 -21.95 16.91
C ALA A 517 8.95 -20.49 16.44
N LEU A 518 8.06 -19.63 16.92
CA LEU A 518 8.00 -18.22 16.52
C LEU A 518 8.99 -17.36 17.33
N GLY A 519 10.09 -16.95 16.70
CA GLY A 519 10.93 -15.86 17.20
C GLY A 519 10.45 -14.49 16.68
N ARG A 520 11.05 -13.41 17.17
CA ARG A 520 10.70 -12.03 16.80
C ARG A 520 11.88 -11.31 16.16
N VAL A 521 11.66 -10.59 15.07
CA VAL A 521 12.67 -9.71 14.47
C VAL A 521 12.80 -8.47 15.35
N VAL A 522 14.01 -8.17 15.81
CA VAL A 522 14.31 -6.97 16.59
C VAL A 522 14.83 -5.87 15.67
N GLU A 523 15.71 -6.21 14.73
CA GLU A 523 16.32 -5.27 13.80
C GLU A 523 16.61 -5.93 12.45
N ASN A 524 16.52 -5.16 11.37
CA ASN A 524 16.96 -5.59 10.05
C ASN A 524 17.58 -4.42 9.26
N ARG A 525 18.90 -4.37 9.16
CA ARG A 525 19.65 -3.27 8.55
C ARG A 525 20.56 -3.72 7.42
N ILE A 526 20.77 -2.84 6.45
CA ILE A 526 21.68 -3.06 5.32
C ILE A 526 23.13 -2.78 5.77
N LEU A 527 24.05 -3.65 5.36
CA LEU A 527 25.49 -3.57 5.67
C LEU A 527 26.35 -3.06 4.51
N THR A 528 25.79 -2.96 3.31
CA THR A 528 26.51 -2.61 2.09
C THR A 528 26.02 -1.28 1.52
N LYS A 529 26.87 -0.59 0.77
CA LYS A 529 26.48 0.62 0.03
C LYS A 529 25.62 0.28 -1.19
N SER A 530 24.98 1.30 -1.76
CA SER A 530 24.25 1.17 -3.03
C SER A 530 25.20 0.79 -4.18
N GLY A 531 24.72 -0.03 -5.12
CA GLY A 531 25.49 -0.46 -6.29
C GLY A 531 26.30 -1.75 -6.12
N VAL A 532 26.32 -2.35 -4.92
CA VAL A 532 26.90 -3.68 -4.67
C VAL A 532 25.85 -4.65 -4.12
N PRO A 533 26.04 -5.98 -4.29
CA PRO A 533 25.08 -6.97 -3.78
C PRO A 533 24.79 -6.77 -2.30
N VAL A 534 23.50 -6.74 -1.99
CA VAL A 534 23.02 -6.37 -0.66
C VAL A 534 23.40 -7.45 0.35
N LYS A 535 24.01 -7.04 1.46
CA LYS A 535 24.14 -7.90 2.65
C LYS A 535 23.46 -7.23 3.83
N ARG A 536 22.82 -8.01 4.69
CA ARG A 536 22.02 -7.53 5.82
C ARG A 536 22.49 -8.12 7.13
N HIS A 537 22.36 -7.29 8.17
CA HIS A 537 22.38 -7.71 9.56
C HIS A 537 20.94 -7.83 10.03
N ILE A 538 20.59 -8.99 10.58
CA ILE A 538 19.24 -9.25 11.07
C ILE A 538 19.34 -9.78 12.49
N ASP A 539 18.63 -9.16 13.41
CA ASP A 539 18.60 -9.53 14.81
C ASP A 539 17.26 -10.18 15.16
N PHE A 540 17.32 -11.34 15.80
CA PHE A 540 16.18 -12.10 16.24
C PHE A 540 16.22 -12.30 17.75
N GLU A 541 15.09 -12.05 18.40
CA GLU A 541 14.78 -12.63 19.70
C GLU A 541 14.30 -14.06 19.50
N LEU A 542 14.96 -15.00 20.17
CA LEU A 542 14.65 -16.43 20.12
C LEU A 542 13.34 -16.74 20.85
N PRO A 543 12.66 -17.83 20.48
CA PRO A 543 11.56 -18.38 21.27
C PRO A 543 12.02 -18.71 22.71
N GLU A 544 11.06 -18.72 23.65
CA GLU A 544 11.33 -19.14 25.04
C GLU A 544 11.99 -20.53 25.07
N GLU A 545 12.85 -20.76 26.06
CA GLU A 545 13.61 -22.01 26.26
C GLU A 545 14.58 -22.40 25.13
N THR A 546 14.77 -21.55 24.12
CA THR A 546 15.72 -21.81 23.04
C THR A 546 17.10 -21.24 23.37
N THR A 547 18.14 -22.07 23.32
CA THR A 547 19.54 -21.66 23.52
C THR A 547 20.37 -21.89 22.27
N ALA A 548 21.36 -21.04 22.03
CA ALA A 548 22.34 -21.18 20.95
C ALA A 548 23.77 -21.02 21.46
N ARG A 549 24.74 -21.63 20.76
CA ARG A 549 26.17 -21.41 20.97
C ARG A 549 26.75 -20.61 19.81
N ALA A 550 27.83 -19.87 20.06
CA ALA A 550 28.57 -19.23 18.98
C ALA A 550 29.05 -20.31 17.99
N GLY A 551 28.69 -20.17 16.72
CA GLY A 551 28.99 -21.14 15.65
C GLY A 551 27.80 -22.01 15.22
N ASP A 552 26.70 -22.03 15.99
CA ASP A 552 25.48 -22.74 15.59
C ASP A 552 24.76 -22.08 14.41
N TYR A 553 23.75 -22.77 13.88
CA TYR A 553 22.91 -22.28 12.79
C TYR A 553 21.52 -21.90 13.27
N LEU A 554 20.93 -20.89 12.63
CA LEU A 554 19.51 -20.61 12.70
C LEU A 554 18.83 -21.13 11.44
N ALA A 555 17.95 -22.11 11.59
CA ALA A 555 17.10 -22.61 10.52
C ALA A 555 15.84 -21.74 10.44
N ILE A 556 15.62 -21.08 9.31
CA ILE A 556 14.46 -20.23 9.05
C ILE A 556 13.53 -20.91 8.06
N LEU A 557 12.22 -20.92 8.32
CA LEU A 557 11.21 -21.39 7.40
C LEU A 557 10.63 -20.21 6.57
N PRO A 558 11.04 -20.02 5.31
CA PRO A 558 10.74 -18.81 4.55
C PRO A 558 9.39 -18.87 3.85
N HIS A 559 8.98 -17.77 3.22
CA HIS A 559 7.88 -17.74 2.26
C HIS A 559 8.39 -17.39 0.85
N ASN A 560 7.71 -17.88 -0.18
CA ASN A 560 7.95 -17.44 -1.55
C ASN A 560 7.71 -15.92 -1.67
N PRO A 561 8.46 -15.23 -2.55
CA PRO A 561 8.19 -13.83 -2.86
C PRO A 561 6.74 -13.64 -3.32
N SER A 562 6.06 -12.60 -2.83
CA SER A 562 4.66 -12.30 -3.20
C SER A 562 4.48 -12.17 -4.72
N ARG A 563 5.51 -11.71 -5.44
CA ARG A 563 5.55 -11.67 -6.90
C ARG A 563 5.38 -13.07 -7.51
N ASP A 564 6.14 -14.06 -7.03
CA ASP A 564 6.13 -15.41 -7.60
C ASP A 564 4.83 -16.16 -7.27
N VAL A 565 4.24 -15.88 -6.10
CA VAL A 565 2.87 -16.33 -5.76
C VAL A 565 1.85 -15.75 -6.74
N HIS A 566 1.93 -14.44 -7.02
CA HIS A 566 1.04 -13.79 -7.98
C HIS A 566 1.20 -14.36 -9.39
N ARG A 567 2.43 -14.65 -9.83
CA ARG A 567 2.70 -15.33 -11.11
C ARG A 567 1.98 -16.65 -11.23
N ALA A 568 2.10 -17.51 -10.21
CA ALA A 568 1.38 -18.78 -10.18
C ALA A 568 -0.14 -18.58 -10.22
N LEU A 569 -0.70 -17.70 -9.40
CA LEU A 569 -2.14 -17.42 -9.39
C LEU A 569 -2.65 -16.88 -10.75
N ALA A 570 -1.89 -15.97 -11.37
CA ALA A 570 -2.22 -15.39 -12.66
C ALA A 570 -2.19 -16.43 -13.78
N HIS A 571 -1.25 -17.38 -13.76
CA HIS A 571 -1.19 -18.47 -14.74
C HIS A 571 -2.45 -19.34 -14.72
N PHE A 572 -3.03 -19.59 -13.55
CA PHE A 572 -4.27 -20.37 -13.39
C PHE A 572 -5.55 -19.52 -13.39
N GLU A 573 -5.44 -18.20 -13.61
CA GLU A 573 -6.56 -17.25 -13.59
C GLU A 573 -7.35 -17.22 -12.26
N LEU A 574 -6.64 -17.41 -11.13
CA LEU A 574 -7.24 -17.50 -9.80
C LEU A 574 -7.08 -16.21 -8.99
N SER A 575 -8.08 -15.89 -8.17
CA SER A 575 -8.02 -14.77 -7.22
C SER A 575 -7.06 -15.07 -6.07
N ARG A 576 -6.40 -14.03 -5.54
CA ARG A 576 -5.59 -14.12 -4.31
C ARG A 576 -6.42 -14.49 -3.09
N GLU A 577 -7.71 -14.15 -3.09
CA GLU A 577 -8.66 -14.45 -2.01
C GLU A 577 -9.25 -15.86 -2.11
N GLN A 578 -8.93 -16.60 -3.19
CA GLN A 578 -9.46 -17.94 -3.42
C GLN A 578 -9.05 -18.88 -2.28
N GLN A 579 -10.03 -19.55 -1.68
CA GLN A 579 -9.81 -20.65 -0.74
C GLN A 579 -10.02 -22.01 -1.43
N VAL A 580 -9.28 -23.01 -0.97
CA VAL A 580 -9.38 -24.40 -1.43
C VAL A 580 -9.44 -25.36 -0.24
N VAL A 581 -10.04 -26.52 -0.44
CA VAL A 581 -10.02 -27.64 0.51
C VAL A 581 -9.27 -28.79 -0.16
N LEU A 582 -8.15 -29.20 0.42
CA LEU A 582 -7.37 -30.33 -0.10
C LEU A 582 -7.74 -31.62 0.65
N SER A 583 -7.85 -32.72 -0.08
CA SER A 583 -8.00 -34.07 0.48
C SER A 583 -6.87 -34.95 -0.02
N SER A 584 -6.30 -35.78 0.85
CA SER A 584 -5.25 -36.73 0.46
C SER A 584 -5.50 -38.09 1.09
N VAL A 585 -5.29 -39.15 0.32
CA VAL A 585 -5.31 -40.55 0.79
C VAL A 585 -3.97 -41.00 1.39
N SER A 586 -2.91 -40.23 1.15
CA SER A 586 -1.53 -40.51 1.60
C SER A 586 -0.96 -39.32 2.39
N PRO A 587 0.06 -39.54 3.25
CA PRO A 587 0.71 -38.45 3.96
C PRO A 587 1.24 -37.37 3.01
N THR A 588 0.87 -36.11 3.25
CA THR A 588 1.25 -34.95 2.43
C THR A 588 1.81 -33.83 3.30
N SER A 589 2.62 -32.95 2.70
CA SER A 589 3.14 -31.72 3.32
C SER A 589 2.25 -30.50 3.05
N LEU A 590 0.98 -30.75 2.71
CA LEU A 590 -0.04 -29.74 2.45
C LEU A 590 -1.15 -29.84 3.50
N PRO A 591 -1.79 -28.72 3.87
CA PRO A 591 -2.91 -28.75 4.81
C PRO A 591 -4.14 -29.39 4.15
N VAL A 592 -4.68 -30.45 4.76
CA VAL A 592 -5.86 -31.18 4.25
C VAL A 592 -7.07 -31.05 5.17
N ASN A 593 -8.25 -31.32 4.62
CA ASN A 593 -9.54 -31.39 5.32
C ASN A 593 -9.97 -30.10 6.03
N LYS A 594 -9.50 -28.93 5.54
CA LYS A 594 -9.94 -27.61 5.98
C LYS A 594 -9.81 -26.57 4.85
N PRO A 595 -10.62 -25.51 4.85
CA PRO A 595 -10.42 -24.37 3.94
C PRO A 595 -9.09 -23.67 4.22
N VAL A 596 -8.30 -23.43 3.18
CA VAL A 596 -7.03 -22.69 3.26
C VAL A 596 -6.93 -21.76 2.05
N GLY A 597 -6.40 -20.54 2.26
CA GLY A 597 -6.11 -19.61 1.18
C GLY A 597 -5.09 -20.19 0.21
N LEU A 598 -5.37 -20.14 -1.10
CA LEU A 598 -4.46 -20.66 -2.11
C LEU A 598 -3.15 -19.86 -2.14
N ALA A 599 -3.20 -18.56 -1.88
CA ALA A 599 -2.02 -17.71 -1.73
C ALA A 599 -1.13 -18.18 -0.56
N ASP A 600 -1.70 -18.70 0.53
CA ASP A 600 -0.94 -19.23 1.67
C ASP A 600 -0.28 -20.56 1.32
N ILE A 601 -0.96 -21.43 0.56
CA ILE A 601 -0.40 -22.69 0.05
C ILE A 601 0.81 -22.40 -0.85
N LEU A 602 0.61 -21.58 -1.87
CA LEU A 602 1.66 -21.20 -2.84
C LEU A 602 2.77 -20.37 -2.20
N GLY A 603 2.46 -19.58 -1.17
CA GLY A 603 3.43 -18.75 -0.45
C GLY A 603 4.26 -19.54 0.57
N GLY A 604 3.62 -20.45 1.31
CA GLY A 604 4.19 -21.04 2.52
C GLY A 604 4.49 -22.53 2.45
N TYR A 605 3.89 -23.31 1.55
CA TYR A 605 3.97 -24.77 1.63
C TYR A 605 4.78 -25.43 0.51
N VAL A 606 5.02 -24.73 -0.60
CA VAL A 606 5.66 -25.29 -1.81
C VAL A 606 6.78 -24.39 -2.34
N GLU A 607 7.72 -24.93 -3.12
CA GLU A 607 8.83 -24.18 -3.73
C GLU A 607 8.56 -23.83 -5.19
N LEU A 608 8.14 -22.60 -5.48
CA LEU A 608 7.76 -22.20 -6.85
C LEU A 608 8.95 -22.05 -7.81
N SER A 609 10.13 -21.71 -7.29
CA SER A 609 11.31 -21.37 -8.10
C SER A 609 12.35 -22.48 -8.16
N GLN A 610 12.00 -23.71 -7.75
CA GLN A 610 12.91 -24.85 -7.86
C GLN A 610 13.02 -25.30 -9.32
N PRO A 611 14.24 -25.64 -9.82
CA PRO A 611 14.38 -26.17 -11.18
C PRO A 611 13.53 -27.43 -11.38
N ALA A 612 12.85 -27.50 -12.52
CA ALA A 612 12.00 -28.63 -12.89
C ALA A 612 12.84 -29.92 -12.95
N THR A 613 12.31 -31.02 -12.42
CA THR A 613 12.96 -32.34 -12.53
C THR A 613 12.67 -32.99 -13.86
N THR A 614 13.45 -34.01 -14.25
CA THR A 614 13.15 -34.81 -15.44
C THR A 614 11.80 -35.54 -15.36
N ARG A 615 11.29 -35.79 -14.15
CA ARG A 615 9.93 -36.32 -13.95
C ARG A 615 8.88 -35.25 -14.26
N ASP A 616 9.08 -34.02 -13.79
CA ASP A 616 8.16 -32.91 -14.04
C ASP A 616 8.11 -32.61 -15.54
N LEU A 617 9.26 -32.60 -16.23
CA LEU A 617 9.32 -32.41 -17.69
C LEU A 617 8.51 -33.46 -18.46
N ARG A 618 8.55 -34.74 -18.05
CA ARG A 618 7.69 -35.78 -18.67
C ARG A 618 6.21 -35.51 -18.43
N GLY A 619 5.82 -35.11 -17.21
CA GLY A 619 4.44 -34.73 -16.93
C GLY A 619 3.98 -33.51 -17.73
N LEU A 620 4.88 -32.57 -18.04
CA LEU A 620 4.58 -31.42 -18.91
C LEU A 620 4.45 -31.84 -20.39
N ILE A 621 5.23 -32.82 -20.87
CA ILE A 621 5.08 -33.40 -22.21
C ILE A 621 3.70 -34.03 -22.37
N ASP A 622 3.27 -34.84 -21.38
CA ASP A 622 1.97 -35.50 -21.38
C ASP A 622 0.81 -34.49 -21.37
N ALA A 623 1.00 -33.35 -20.70
CA ALA A 623 0.02 -32.25 -20.65
C ALA A 623 0.08 -31.28 -21.86
N SER A 624 1.03 -31.46 -22.79
CA SER A 624 1.20 -30.58 -23.95
C SER A 624 0.24 -30.96 -25.08
N THR A 625 -0.41 -29.96 -25.70
CA THR A 625 -1.33 -30.19 -26.83
C THR A 625 -0.66 -30.11 -28.20
N THR A 626 0.54 -29.53 -28.31
CA THR A 626 1.26 -29.39 -29.60
C THR A 626 2.54 -30.23 -29.66
N ASP A 627 2.82 -30.82 -30.82
CA ASP A 627 4.04 -31.62 -31.02
C ASP A 627 5.31 -30.75 -30.96
N SER A 628 5.22 -29.48 -31.37
CA SER A 628 6.33 -28.53 -31.24
C SER A 628 6.79 -28.33 -29.79
N THR A 629 5.84 -28.18 -28.86
CA THR A 629 6.17 -28.03 -27.44
C THR A 629 6.74 -29.32 -26.88
N ARG A 630 6.21 -30.50 -27.26
CA ARG A 630 6.74 -31.81 -26.85
C ARG A 630 8.20 -31.98 -27.26
N THR A 631 8.54 -31.72 -28.52
CA THR A 631 9.94 -31.82 -29.00
C THR A 631 10.88 -30.87 -28.25
N ILE A 632 10.43 -29.66 -27.91
CA ILE A 632 11.22 -28.72 -27.10
C ILE A 632 11.48 -29.30 -25.71
N LEU A 633 10.45 -29.83 -25.03
CA LEU A 633 10.57 -30.41 -23.70
C LEU A 633 11.44 -31.68 -23.69
N GLU A 634 11.37 -32.52 -24.72
CA GLU A 634 12.28 -33.66 -24.94
C GLU A 634 13.73 -33.20 -25.11
N GLY A 635 13.94 -32.09 -25.81
CA GLY A 635 15.23 -31.43 -25.92
C GLY A 635 15.76 -30.89 -24.57
N LEU A 636 14.88 -30.43 -23.67
CA LEU A 636 15.25 -30.07 -22.30
C LEU A 636 15.67 -31.29 -21.48
N ILE A 637 15.00 -32.44 -21.64
CA ILE A 637 15.40 -33.69 -20.98
C ILE A 637 16.77 -34.16 -21.48
N SER A 638 16.98 -34.13 -22.80
CA SER A 638 18.24 -34.57 -23.42
C SER A 638 19.45 -33.73 -23.00
N ALA A 639 19.24 -32.43 -22.78
CA ALA A 639 20.28 -31.48 -22.34
C ALA A 639 19.99 -30.92 -20.94
N TYR A 640 19.52 -31.77 -20.01
CA TYR A 640 19.00 -31.35 -18.71
C TYR A 640 19.99 -30.53 -17.85
N ALA A 641 21.26 -30.95 -17.77
CA ALA A 641 22.25 -30.26 -16.96
C ALA A 641 22.48 -28.81 -17.43
N GLU A 642 22.58 -28.59 -18.74
CA GLU A 642 22.88 -27.29 -19.34
C GLU A 642 21.64 -26.41 -19.46
N LYS A 643 20.53 -26.96 -19.96
CA LYS A 643 19.33 -26.17 -20.29
C LYS A 643 18.36 -25.99 -19.13
N VAL A 644 18.40 -26.85 -18.12
CA VAL A 644 17.47 -26.82 -16.98
C VAL A 644 18.19 -26.49 -15.68
N LEU A 645 19.19 -27.29 -15.28
CA LEU A 645 19.89 -27.07 -14.01
C LEU A 645 20.73 -25.79 -14.01
N ALA A 646 21.62 -25.61 -15.00
CA ALA A 646 22.48 -24.42 -15.08
C ALA A 646 21.68 -23.13 -15.28
N LYS A 647 20.53 -23.20 -15.96
CA LYS A 647 19.59 -22.07 -16.14
C LYS A 647 18.55 -21.94 -15.02
N ARG A 648 18.54 -22.86 -14.07
CA ARG A 648 17.55 -22.94 -12.97
C ARG A 648 16.09 -22.82 -13.44
N LEU A 649 15.77 -23.44 -14.57
CA LEU A 649 14.45 -23.32 -15.21
C LEU A 649 13.39 -24.07 -14.38
N SER A 650 12.41 -23.36 -13.81
CA SER A 650 11.36 -23.96 -12.97
C SER A 650 10.15 -24.43 -13.77
N VAL A 651 9.30 -25.27 -13.16
CA VAL A 651 8.03 -25.70 -13.77
C VAL A 651 7.15 -24.50 -14.12
N LEU A 652 7.08 -23.51 -13.24
CA LEU A 652 6.29 -22.29 -13.47
C LEU A 652 6.83 -21.49 -14.66
N ASP A 653 8.17 -21.38 -14.81
CA ASP A 653 8.77 -20.67 -15.95
C ASP A 653 8.44 -21.36 -17.29
N ILE A 654 8.40 -22.70 -17.30
CA ILE A 654 8.02 -23.48 -18.50
C ILE A 654 6.54 -23.28 -18.83
N LEU A 655 5.66 -23.33 -17.84
CA LEU A 655 4.22 -23.11 -18.02
C LEU A 655 3.90 -21.70 -18.55
N GLU A 656 4.62 -20.68 -18.09
CA GLU A 656 4.47 -19.31 -18.60
C GLU A 656 4.99 -19.17 -20.04
N ALA A 657 6.07 -19.88 -20.40
CA ALA A 657 6.64 -19.85 -21.74
C ALA A 657 5.77 -20.59 -22.77
N TYR A 658 5.10 -21.67 -22.37
CA TYR A 658 4.33 -22.56 -23.28
C TYR A 658 2.88 -22.70 -22.80
N LYS A 659 2.01 -21.81 -23.29
CA LYS A 659 0.58 -21.73 -22.89
C LYS A 659 -0.30 -22.89 -23.38
N ASP A 660 0.23 -23.72 -24.27
CA ASP A 660 -0.45 -24.91 -24.79
C ASP A 660 -0.36 -26.11 -23.83
N ILE A 661 0.47 -26.03 -22.79
CA ILE A 661 0.52 -27.03 -21.72
C ILE A 661 -0.71 -26.86 -20.82
N LYS A 662 -1.62 -27.84 -20.82
CA LYS A 662 -2.86 -27.82 -20.03
C LYS A 662 -2.70 -28.61 -18.73
N LEU A 663 -1.90 -28.06 -17.83
CA LEU A 663 -1.66 -28.64 -16.50
C LEU A 663 -2.76 -28.21 -15.51
N SER A 664 -3.26 -29.12 -14.69
CA SER A 664 -4.18 -28.77 -13.59
C SER A 664 -3.45 -28.21 -12.38
N LEU A 665 -4.12 -27.37 -11.57
CA LEU A 665 -3.56 -26.87 -10.30
C LEU A 665 -3.17 -28.02 -9.36
N THR A 666 -3.98 -29.07 -9.30
CA THR A 666 -3.70 -30.27 -8.49
C THR A 666 -2.39 -30.93 -8.91
N THR A 667 -2.18 -31.10 -10.21
CA THR A 667 -0.94 -31.70 -10.75
C THR A 667 0.27 -30.82 -10.45
N LEU A 668 0.14 -29.49 -10.58
CA LEU A 668 1.22 -28.58 -10.21
C LEU A 668 1.60 -28.73 -8.73
N LEU A 669 0.61 -28.70 -7.81
CA LEU A 669 0.88 -28.83 -6.38
C LEU A 669 1.54 -30.18 -6.01
N GLN A 670 1.30 -31.23 -6.79
CA GLN A 670 1.97 -32.54 -6.63
C GLN A 670 3.40 -32.57 -7.20
N MET A 671 3.68 -31.76 -8.24
CA MET A 671 5.03 -31.61 -8.79
C MET A 671 5.94 -30.77 -7.89
N LEU A 672 5.38 -29.75 -7.24
CA LEU A 672 6.16 -28.82 -6.43
C LEU A 672 6.63 -29.48 -5.12
N PRO A 673 7.93 -29.36 -4.79
CA PRO A 673 8.43 -29.87 -3.52
C PRO A 673 7.98 -28.97 -2.36
N ALA A 674 7.94 -29.57 -1.16
CA ALA A 674 7.59 -28.87 0.07
C ALA A 674 8.58 -27.72 0.38
N MET A 675 8.08 -26.64 0.97
CA MET A 675 8.90 -25.53 1.45
C MET A 675 9.91 -26.01 2.50
N ARG A 676 11.19 -25.76 2.27
CA ARG A 676 12.28 -26.20 3.17
C ARG A 676 12.76 -25.10 4.10
N VAL A 677 13.22 -25.48 5.30
CA VAL A 677 14.02 -24.57 6.13
C VAL A 677 15.35 -24.25 5.47
N ARG A 678 15.85 -23.02 5.64
CA ARG A 678 17.20 -22.59 5.23
C ARG A 678 18.02 -22.29 6.46
N GLN A 679 19.21 -22.88 6.50
CA GLN A 679 20.16 -22.70 7.59
C GLN A 679 21.08 -21.50 7.29
N TYR A 680 21.32 -20.71 8.33
CA TYR A 680 22.23 -19.58 8.31
C TYR A 680 23.13 -19.64 9.54
N SER A 681 24.44 -19.46 9.36
CA SER A 681 25.38 -19.37 10.49
C SER A 681 25.05 -18.16 11.35
N ILE A 682 24.89 -18.39 12.65
CA ILE A 682 24.63 -17.34 13.63
C ILE A 682 25.86 -16.43 13.72
N SER A 683 25.64 -15.12 13.67
CA SER A 683 26.68 -14.10 13.66
C SER A 683 26.92 -13.39 14.99
N SER A 684 26.29 -13.88 16.07
CA SER A 684 26.45 -13.39 17.43
C SER A 684 26.94 -14.49 18.38
N SER A 685 27.36 -14.09 19.58
CA SER A 685 27.63 -14.96 20.72
C SER A 685 26.52 -14.84 21.77
N PRO A 686 26.12 -15.95 22.41
CA PRO A 686 25.18 -15.91 23.53
C PRO A 686 25.73 -15.14 24.75
N LEU A 687 27.06 -14.93 24.84
CA LEU A 687 27.65 -14.11 25.92
C LEU A 687 27.32 -12.62 25.78
N TRP A 688 27.03 -12.15 24.57
CA TRP A 688 26.53 -10.79 24.36
C TRP A 688 25.05 -10.68 24.73
N ASN A 689 24.25 -11.65 24.29
CA ASN A 689 22.84 -11.76 24.67
C ASN A 689 22.35 -13.21 24.54
N PRO A 690 21.87 -13.85 25.62
CA PRO A 690 21.46 -15.25 25.58
C PRO A 690 20.11 -15.48 24.89
N GLN A 691 19.27 -14.44 24.76
CA GLN A 691 17.94 -14.53 24.15
C GLN A 691 17.92 -13.98 22.71
N ARG A 692 19.04 -13.46 22.20
CA ARG A 692 19.12 -12.87 20.86
C ARG A 692 20.20 -13.52 20.02
N VAL A 693 19.87 -13.73 18.75
CA VAL A 693 20.81 -14.20 17.74
C VAL A 693 20.79 -13.25 16.55
N THR A 694 21.96 -13.02 15.95
CA THR A 694 22.05 -12.21 14.75
C THR A 694 22.41 -13.07 13.55
N LEU A 695 21.99 -12.68 12.35
CA LEU A 695 22.40 -13.26 11.08
C LEU A 695 23.11 -12.20 10.22
N THR A 696 24.10 -12.64 9.44
CA THR A 696 24.71 -11.84 8.38
C THR A 696 24.41 -12.50 7.04
N VAL A 697 23.44 -11.96 6.29
CA VAL A 697 22.85 -12.63 5.13
C VAL A 697 23.18 -11.88 3.85
N SER A 698 23.64 -12.60 2.82
CA SER A 698 23.70 -12.08 1.45
C SER A 698 22.34 -12.23 0.78
N VAL A 699 21.78 -11.15 0.23
CA VAL A 699 20.53 -11.18 -0.53
C VAL A 699 20.82 -11.71 -1.92
N ILE A 700 20.11 -12.77 -2.31
CA ILE A 700 20.26 -13.40 -3.63
C ILE A 700 19.18 -12.83 -4.53
N ASP A 701 19.55 -11.90 -5.39
CA ASP A 701 18.73 -11.34 -6.45
C ASP A 701 19.58 -11.05 -7.70
N GLY A 702 18.92 -10.77 -8.82
CA GLY A 702 19.57 -10.36 -10.07
C GLY A 702 18.85 -10.88 -11.31
N PRO A 703 19.41 -10.65 -12.51
CA PRO A 703 18.81 -11.12 -13.76
C PRO A 703 18.54 -12.63 -13.75
N ALA A 704 17.36 -13.04 -14.19
CA ALA A 704 17.01 -14.46 -14.24
C ALA A 704 17.81 -15.16 -15.35
N ILE A 705 18.72 -16.05 -14.94
CA ILE A 705 19.52 -16.87 -15.85
C ILE A 705 18.68 -17.87 -16.68
N SER A 706 17.41 -18.04 -16.32
CA SER A 706 16.42 -18.79 -17.13
C SER A 706 16.04 -18.07 -18.43
N GLY A 707 16.38 -16.78 -18.58
CA GLY A 707 16.02 -15.96 -19.74
C GLY A 707 14.72 -15.18 -19.57
N ARG A 708 14.11 -15.22 -18.38
CA ARG A 708 12.92 -14.42 -18.04
C ARG A 708 13.28 -12.94 -17.91
N SER A 709 12.33 -12.06 -18.25
CA SER A 709 12.48 -10.60 -18.11
C SER A 709 12.58 -10.15 -16.65
N ASP A 710 11.83 -10.80 -15.75
CA ASP A 710 11.82 -10.46 -14.33
C ASP A 710 13.01 -11.07 -13.58
N GLU A 711 13.58 -10.32 -12.65
CA GLU A 711 14.72 -10.71 -11.81
C GLU A 711 14.47 -12.02 -11.03
N PHE A 712 15.47 -12.88 -10.93
CA PHE A 712 15.44 -14.02 -10.02
C PHE A 712 15.53 -13.53 -8.58
N LEU A 713 14.71 -14.09 -7.69
CA LEU A 713 14.72 -13.78 -6.26
C LEU A 713 14.92 -15.08 -5.48
N GLY A 714 16.00 -15.16 -4.70
CA GLY A 714 16.24 -16.27 -3.79
C GLY A 714 15.26 -16.24 -2.61
N VAL A 715 14.38 -17.24 -2.54
CA VAL A 715 13.25 -17.36 -1.60
C VAL A 715 13.59 -16.92 -0.18
N ALA A 716 14.52 -17.60 0.50
CA ALA A 716 14.81 -17.34 1.89
C ALA A 716 15.54 -16.01 2.13
N SER A 717 16.50 -15.67 1.28
CA SER A 717 17.25 -14.42 1.40
C SER A 717 16.38 -13.17 1.18
N ASN A 718 15.43 -13.23 0.24
CA ASN A 718 14.48 -12.15 -0.02
C ASN A 718 13.36 -12.10 1.02
N TYR A 719 12.92 -13.26 1.55
CA TYR A 719 12.04 -13.30 2.71
C TYR A 719 12.68 -12.56 3.89
N LEU A 720 13.91 -12.92 4.24
CA LEU A 720 14.68 -12.26 5.30
C LEU A 720 14.94 -10.78 5.05
N ALA A 721 15.22 -10.39 3.80
CA ALA A 721 15.47 -8.99 3.44
C ALA A 721 14.26 -8.08 3.60
N ASN A 722 13.05 -8.63 3.52
CA ASN A 722 11.79 -7.87 3.62
C ASN A 722 11.19 -7.87 5.03
N LEU A 723 11.78 -8.59 5.99
CA LEU A 723 11.34 -8.58 7.39
C LEU A 723 11.54 -7.21 8.04
N ARG A 724 10.61 -6.83 8.91
CA ARG A 724 10.64 -5.61 9.71
C ARG A 724 10.71 -5.93 11.20
N ALA A 725 11.19 -4.96 11.99
CA ALA A 725 11.15 -5.07 13.44
C ALA A 725 9.69 -5.32 13.91
N GLY A 726 9.50 -6.31 14.78
CA GLY A 726 8.20 -6.77 15.24
C GLY A 726 7.67 -8.02 14.51
N ASP A 727 8.17 -8.34 13.31
CA ASP A 727 7.71 -9.52 12.57
C ASP A 727 8.00 -10.82 13.34
N LYS A 728 7.07 -11.77 13.28
CA LYS A 728 7.23 -13.12 13.85
C LYS A 728 7.67 -14.10 12.77
N VAL A 729 8.68 -14.91 13.08
CA VAL A 729 9.33 -15.81 12.11
C VAL A 729 9.46 -17.21 12.68
N GLN A 730 9.10 -18.21 11.89
CA GLN A 730 9.31 -19.62 12.25
C GLN A 730 10.78 -19.97 12.12
N MET A 731 11.41 -20.30 13.24
CA MET A 731 12.83 -20.56 13.35
C MET A 731 13.14 -21.69 14.33
N ALA A 732 14.30 -22.31 14.15
CA ALA A 732 14.85 -23.28 15.07
C ALA A 732 16.37 -23.20 15.10
N VAL A 733 16.98 -23.35 16.28
CA VAL A 733 18.43 -23.45 16.39
C VAL A 733 18.87 -24.86 15.99
N ARG A 734 19.97 -24.95 15.25
CA ARG A 734 20.58 -26.21 14.83
C ARG A 734 22.04 -26.22 15.28
N PRO A 735 22.48 -27.25 16.01
CA PRO A 735 23.86 -27.34 16.44
C PRO A 735 24.78 -27.51 15.23
N SER A 736 25.92 -26.82 15.25
CA SER A 736 27.01 -27.09 14.31
C SER A 736 27.84 -28.32 14.75
N GLY A 737 28.79 -28.74 13.90
CA GLY A 737 29.74 -29.79 14.28
C GLY A 737 30.56 -29.36 15.51
N SER A 738 30.84 -30.27 16.43
CA SER A 738 31.50 -29.96 17.72
C SER A 738 32.84 -29.21 17.58
N ALA A 739 33.55 -29.41 16.46
CA ALA A 739 34.79 -28.71 16.16
C ALA A 739 34.58 -27.22 15.78
N PHE A 740 33.39 -26.83 15.29
CA PHE A 740 33.09 -25.49 14.78
C PHE A 740 32.62 -24.51 15.88
N HIS A 741 33.33 -24.52 17.01
CA HIS A 741 33.12 -23.59 18.12
C HIS A 741 34.45 -23.05 18.64
N PRO A 742 34.49 -21.84 19.22
CA PRO A 742 35.68 -21.33 19.88
C PRO A 742 36.14 -22.30 20.98
N PRO A 743 37.46 -22.42 21.22
CA PRO A 743 37.98 -23.18 22.35
C PRO A 743 37.39 -22.67 23.67
N ALA A 744 37.11 -23.59 24.60
CA ALA A 744 36.64 -23.25 25.93
C ALA A 744 37.63 -22.37 26.70
N ASP A 745 38.93 -22.56 26.45
CA ASP A 745 40.00 -21.69 26.94
C ASP A 745 40.07 -20.39 26.12
N PRO A 746 39.84 -19.21 26.73
CA PRO A 746 39.92 -17.92 26.08
C PRO A 746 41.32 -17.53 25.61
N SER A 747 42.38 -18.07 26.22
CA SER A 747 43.78 -17.75 25.90
C SER A 747 44.24 -18.32 24.56
N VAL A 748 43.56 -19.35 24.04
CA VAL A 748 43.91 -19.99 22.76
C VAL A 748 43.66 -19.01 21.61
N PRO A 749 44.70 -18.67 20.81
CA PRO A 749 44.55 -17.76 19.67
C PRO A 749 43.64 -18.33 18.58
N LEU A 750 43.04 -17.44 17.79
CA LEU A 750 42.14 -17.81 16.70
C LEU A 750 42.67 -17.30 15.36
N VAL A 751 42.55 -18.11 14.31
CA VAL A 751 42.81 -17.67 12.92
C VAL A 751 41.57 -17.96 12.08
N LEU A 752 40.93 -16.89 11.60
CA LEU A 752 39.63 -16.92 10.96
C LEU A 752 39.76 -16.53 9.49
N PHE A 753 39.31 -17.38 8.58
CA PHE A 753 39.34 -17.14 7.13
C PHE A 753 37.93 -17.06 6.57
N CYS A 754 37.57 -15.94 5.93
CA CYS A 754 36.24 -15.81 5.34
C CYS A 754 36.19 -14.76 4.22
N ALA A 755 35.13 -14.80 3.41
CA ALA A 755 34.79 -13.71 2.52
C ALA A 755 33.28 -13.46 2.48
N GLY A 756 32.88 -12.21 2.26
CA GLY A 756 31.48 -11.80 2.17
C GLY A 756 30.68 -12.20 3.43
N SER A 757 29.53 -12.86 3.25
CA SER A 757 28.70 -13.33 4.37
C SER A 757 29.32 -14.47 5.17
N GLY A 758 30.41 -15.10 4.72
CA GLY A 758 31.18 -16.05 5.52
C GLY A 758 31.78 -15.44 6.79
N LEU A 759 31.75 -14.10 6.92
CA LEU A 759 32.05 -13.39 8.17
C LEU A 759 31.07 -13.74 9.30
N ALA A 760 29.88 -14.28 9.01
CA ALA A 760 28.84 -14.54 9.99
C ALA A 760 29.36 -15.26 11.25
N PRO A 761 29.78 -16.54 11.22
CA PRO A 761 30.23 -17.22 12.42
C PRO A 761 31.49 -16.59 13.03
N MET A 762 32.35 -16.00 12.19
CA MET A 762 33.58 -15.33 12.62
C MET A 762 33.28 -14.11 13.49
N ARG A 763 32.26 -13.33 13.13
CA ARG A 763 31.75 -12.22 13.95
C ARG A 763 31.28 -12.73 15.31
N GLY A 764 30.55 -13.84 15.35
CA GLY A 764 30.10 -14.47 16.60
C GLY A 764 31.27 -14.88 17.50
N PHE A 765 32.32 -15.49 16.91
CA PHE A 765 33.53 -15.88 17.65
C PHE A 765 34.30 -14.66 18.20
N ILE A 766 34.43 -13.59 17.41
CA ILE A 766 35.10 -12.37 17.86
C ILE A 766 34.25 -11.67 18.94
N GLN A 767 32.92 -11.65 18.81
CA GLN A 767 32.02 -11.12 19.84
C GLN A 767 32.16 -11.89 21.16
N GLU A 768 32.28 -13.23 21.09
CA GLU A 768 32.52 -14.07 22.28
C GLU A 768 33.84 -13.70 22.98
N ARG A 769 34.91 -13.57 22.20
CA ARG A 769 36.23 -13.14 22.67
C ARG A 769 36.22 -11.71 23.23
N ALA A 770 35.45 -10.81 22.62
CA ALA A 770 35.28 -9.44 23.10
C ALA A 770 34.53 -9.39 24.44
N ALA A 771 33.43 -10.14 24.60
CA ALA A 771 32.70 -10.25 25.86
C ALA A 771 33.58 -10.85 26.98
N GLN A 772 34.38 -11.88 26.66
CA GLN A 772 35.36 -12.46 27.58
C GLN A 772 36.39 -11.42 28.03
N LYS A 773 36.95 -10.64 27.10
CA LYS A 773 37.94 -9.60 27.43
C LYS A 773 37.34 -8.47 28.27
N GLN A 774 36.14 -8.02 27.94
CA GLN A 774 35.41 -6.99 28.68
C GLN A 774 35.05 -7.44 30.10
N SER A 775 34.84 -8.74 30.33
CA SER A 775 34.68 -9.32 31.67
C SER A 775 35.99 -9.53 32.45
N GLY A 776 37.12 -9.05 31.93
CA GLY A 776 38.43 -9.10 32.58
C GLY A 776 39.22 -10.39 32.36
N ARG A 777 38.79 -11.28 31.47
CA ARG A 777 39.57 -12.48 31.12
C ARG A 777 40.71 -12.13 30.17
N GLU A 778 41.82 -12.86 30.30
CA GLU A 778 42.86 -12.86 29.28
C GLU A 778 42.38 -13.61 28.04
N VAL A 779 42.57 -13.01 26.87
CA VAL A 779 42.05 -13.50 25.61
C VAL A 779 43.15 -13.54 24.56
N GLY A 780 43.32 -14.70 23.93
CA GLY A 780 44.27 -14.92 22.84
C GLY A 780 43.97 -14.04 21.63
N LYS A 781 45.02 -13.61 20.92
CA LYS A 781 44.87 -12.74 19.74
C LYS A 781 44.08 -13.47 18.64
N THR A 782 43.11 -12.78 18.04
CA THR A 782 42.38 -13.29 16.87
C THR A 782 42.89 -12.63 15.59
N LEU A 783 43.30 -13.42 14.60
CA LEU A 783 43.63 -12.95 13.24
C LEU A 783 42.43 -13.21 12.33
N LEU A 784 41.86 -12.15 11.73
CA LEU A 784 40.74 -12.26 10.81
C LEU A 784 41.19 -11.95 9.38
N PHE A 785 41.31 -12.96 8.53
CA PHE A 785 41.53 -12.82 7.10
C PHE A 785 40.18 -12.70 6.38
N PHE A 786 39.86 -11.49 5.92
CA PHE A 786 38.54 -11.14 5.41
C PHE A 786 38.58 -10.64 3.96
N GLY A 787 37.85 -11.32 3.08
CA GLY A 787 37.70 -10.95 1.67
C GLY A 787 36.41 -10.18 1.40
N CYS A 788 36.51 -9.02 0.73
CA CYS A 788 35.37 -8.29 0.19
C CYS A 788 35.74 -7.58 -1.12
N ARG A 789 34.85 -6.74 -1.69
CA ARG A 789 35.12 -6.04 -2.96
C ARG A 789 36.03 -4.84 -2.74
N SER A 790 35.61 -3.94 -1.87
CA SER A 790 36.28 -2.66 -1.63
C SER A 790 36.06 -2.20 -0.18
N PRO A 791 36.99 -1.41 0.39
CA PRO A 791 36.92 -0.97 1.78
C PRO A 791 35.68 -0.10 2.10
N ASP A 792 35.18 0.66 1.13
CA ASP A 792 34.12 1.64 1.28
C ASP A 792 32.72 1.10 0.91
N GLN A 793 32.63 -0.06 0.25
CA GLN A 793 31.38 -0.57 -0.32
C GLN A 793 30.76 -1.74 0.45
N ASP A 794 31.55 -2.77 0.75
CA ASP A 794 31.05 -4.02 1.35
C ASP A 794 31.97 -4.62 2.43
N PHE A 795 32.79 -3.76 3.07
CA PHE A 795 33.55 -4.11 4.26
C PHE A 795 32.64 -4.14 5.49
N LEU A 796 31.98 -5.28 5.68
CA LEU A 796 30.94 -5.50 6.69
C LEU A 796 31.44 -5.20 8.10
N TYR A 797 30.66 -4.42 8.86
CA TYR A 797 30.91 -4.07 10.27
C TYR A 797 32.23 -3.31 10.54
N SER A 798 32.89 -2.79 9.50
CA SER A 798 34.18 -2.11 9.60
C SER A 798 34.13 -0.79 10.36
N ASP A 799 32.97 -0.13 10.41
CA ASP A 799 32.71 1.14 11.08
C ASP A 799 32.01 0.98 12.45
N SER A 800 31.72 -0.26 12.85
CA SER A 800 30.96 -0.60 14.05
C SER A 800 31.69 -1.68 14.86
N ASP A 801 31.19 -2.92 14.86
CA ASP A 801 31.67 -3.98 15.76
C ASP A 801 33.16 -4.26 15.58
N LEU A 802 33.63 -4.40 14.33
CA LEU A 802 35.03 -4.73 14.06
C LEU A 802 35.97 -3.59 14.46
N ALA A 803 35.55 -2.33 14.27
CA ALA A 803 36.33 -1.18 14.72
C ALA A 803 36.47 -1.17 16.25
N GLU A 804 35.38 -1.46 16.97
CA GLU A 804 35.40 -1.54 18.44
C GLU A 804 36.31 -2.67 18.92
N TRP A 805 36.16 -3.87 18.36
CA TRP A 805 36.91 -5.05 18.82
C TRP A 805 38.39 -5.02 18.43
N THR A 806 38.75 -4.30 17.36
CA THR A 806 40.15 -3.98 17.06
C THR A 806 40.73 -2.99 18.07
N LYS A 807 39.98 -1.96 18.48
CA LYS A 807 40.42 -1.02 19.55
C LYS A 807 40.59 -1.72 20.90
N LEU A 808 39.70 -2.67 21.21
CA LEU A 808 39.84 -3.53 22.39
C LEU A 808 41.04 -4.49 22.30
N GLY A 809 41.71 -4.60 21.15
CA GLY A 809 42.84 -5.50 20.93
C GLY A 809 42.42 -6.98 20.97
N VAL A 810 41.19 -7.30 20.56
CA VAL A 810 40.67 -8.68 20.48
C VAL A 810 40.98 -9.27 19.10
N VAL A 811 40.82 -8.46 18.05
CA VAL A 811 40.98 -8.89 16.65
C VAL A 811 41.91 -7.97 15.86
N ASP A 812 42.77 -8.58 15.05
CA ASP A 812 43.61 -7.94 14.04
C ASP A 812 43.12 -8.37 12.65
N ILE A 813 42.64 -7.40 11.86
CA ILE A 813 41.93 -7.65 10.61
C ILE A 813 42.94 -7.57 9.44
N ARG A 814 42.95 -8.62 8.62
CA ARG A 814 43.77 -8.80 7.42
C ARG A 814 42.87 -8.76 6.18
N PRO A 815 42.53 -7.58 5.64
CA PRO A 815 41.61 -7.49 4.52
C PRO A 815 42.26 -7.90 3.19
N ALA A 816 41.44 -8.43 2.28
CA ALA A 816 41.72 -8.62 0.86
C ALA A 816 40.57 -8.02 0.03
N PHE A 817 40.88 -7.03 -0.81
CA PHE A 817 39.89 -6.29 -1.60
C PHE A 817 39.97 -6.68 -3.07
N SER A 818 38.98 -7.44 -3.54
CA SER A 818 38.99 -8.00 -4.91
C SER A 818 38.87 -6.97 -6.03
N ARG A 819 38.39 -5.76 -5.72
CA ARG A 819 38.24 -4.62 -6.64
C ARG A 819 39.16 -3.44 -6.30
N SER A 820 39.80 -3.45 -5.13
CA SER A 820 40.79 -2.44 -4.71
C SER A 820 42.07 -3.07 -4.12
N PRO A 821 42.81 -3.95 -4.84
CA PRO A 821 43.92 -4.70 -4.23
C PRO A 821 45.04 -3.85 -3.64
N ASN A 822 45.27 -2.64 -4.17
CA ASN A 822 46.28 -1.71 -3.66
C ASN A 822 46.00 -1.30 -2.20
N ASP A 823 44.72 -1.21 -1.81
CA ASP A 823 44.31 -0.90 -0.44
C ASP A 823 44.44 -2.11 0.51
N SER A 824 44.82 -3.28 -0.03
CA SER A 824 45.04 -4.54 0.70
C SER A 824 46.41 -5.15 0.40
N LYS A 825 47.47 -4.33 0.28
CA LYS A 825 48.86 -4.78 0.02
C LYS A 825 49.04 -5.57 -1.28
N GLY A 826 48.23 -5.29 -2.30
CA GLY A 826 48.19 -6.03 -3.56
C GLY A 826 47.44 -7.37 -3.48
N CYS A 827 46.88 -7.74 -2.32
CA CYS A 827 46.15 -9.00 -2.15
C CYS A 827 44.71 -8.85 -2.66
N GLN A 828 44.37 -9.53 -3.75
CA GLN A 828 43.03 -9.49 -4.35
C GLN A 828 42.06 -10.41 -3.60
N TYR A 829 42.53 -11.57 -3.18
CA TYR A 829 41.73 -12.59 -2.49
C TYR A 829 42.35 -13.01 -1.16
N VAL A 830 41.55 -13.69 -0.33
CA VAL A 830 41.95 -14.14 1.02
C VAL A 830 43.19 -15.02 0.95
N GLN A 831 43.28 -15.93 -0.02
CA GLN A 831 44.44 -16.79 -0.22
C GLN A 831 45.74 -16.01 -0.54
N ASP A 832 45.64 -14.88 -1.24
CA ASP A 832 46.79 -14.01 -1.51
C ASP A 832 47.27 -13.37 -0.21
N ARG A 833 46.31 -12.96 0.63
CA ARG A 833 46.61 -12.35 1.92
C ARG A 833 47.18 -13.36 2.92
N ILE A 834 46.71 -14.60 2.89
CA ILE A 834 47.28 -15.74 3.64
C ILE A 834 48.75 -15.94 3.28
N TRP A 835 49.07 -15.94 1.98
CA TRP A 835 50.45 -16.11 1.53
C TRP A 835 51.35 -14.91 1.90
N HIS A 836 50.81 -13.68 1.78
CA HIS A 836 51.52 -12.47 2.17
C HIS A 836 51.89 -12.48 3.66
N ASP A 837 50.94 -12.78 4.54
CA ASP A 837 51.12 -12.78 6.01
C ASP A 837 51.44 -14.18 6.58
N ARG A 838 52.01 -15.09 5.78
CA ARG A 838 52.28 -16.51 6.13
C ARG A 838 53.12 -16.73 7.39
N GLU A 839 54.01 -15.80 7.73
CA GLU A 839 54.86 -15.90 8.92
C GLU A 839 54.02 -15.75 10.20
N GLU A 840 53.01 -14.87 10.18
CA GLU A 840 52.05 -14.70 11.30
C GLU A 840 51.17 -15.94 11.47
N ILE A 841 50.77 -16.56 10.36
CA ILE A 841 50.02 -17.84 10.37
C ILE A 841 50.89 -18.95 10.97
N SER A 842 52.15 -19.01 10.56
CA SER A 842 53.12 -19.98 11.07
C SER A 842 53.37 -19.81 12.56
N LYS A 843 53.46 -18.56 13.05
CA LYS A 843 53.58 -18.23 14.47
C LYS A 843 52.32 -18.63 15.25
N ALA A 844 51.13 -18.26 14.77
CA ALA A 844 49.87 -18.64 15.41
C ALA A 844 49.72 -20.17 15.50
N TYR A 845 50.18 -20.91 14.48
CA TYR A 845 50.21 -22.37 14.53
C TYR A 845 51.07 -22.91 15.68
N ASP A 846 52.25 -22.32 15.91
CA ASP A 846 53.15 -22.71 17.01
C ASP A 846 52.58 -22.34 18.39
N GLU A 847 51.82 -21.26 18.48
CA GLU A 847 51.07 -20.82 19.68
C GLU A 847 49.77 -21.62 19.92
N ASN A 848 49.65 -22.80 19.30
CA ASN A 848 48.51 -23.69 19.41
C ASN A 848 47.14 -23.07 19.00
N ALA A 849 47.13 -22.09 18.09
CA ALA A 849 45.90 -21.47 17.60
C ALA A 849 44.91 -22.46 16.98
N LYS A 850 43.61 -22.14 17.07
CA LYS A 850 42.55 -22.85 16.36
C LYS A 850 42.15 -22.07 15.10
N PHE A 851 41.98 -22.80 14.02
CA PHE A 851 41.75 -22.25 12.69
C PHE A 851 40.31 -22.53 12.22
N PHE A 852 39.70 -21.55 11.57
CA PHE A 852 38.34 -21.66 11.05
C PHE A 852 38.26 -21.09 9.64
N SER A 853 37.51 -21.75 8.76
CA SER A 853 37.15 -21.19 7.46
C SER A 853 35.64 -21.22 7.24
N CYS A 854 35.11 -20.14 6.66
CA CYS A 854 33.70 -20.08 6.26
C CYS A 854 33.53 -19.33 4.93
N GLY A 855 32.69 -19.88 4.05
CA GLY A 855 32.42 -19.32 2.73
C GLY A 855 32.11 -20.39 1.69
N SER A 856 32.32 -20.08 0.41
CA SER A 856 32.08 -21.02 -0.69
C SER A 856 33.16 -22.08 -0.81
N GLY A 857 32.84 -23.20 -1.48
CA GLY A 857 33.80 -24.28 -1.71
C GLY A 857 35.07 -23.82 -2.45
N LYS A 858 34.94 -22.82 -3.34
CA LYS A 858 36.10 -22.20 -4.03
C LYS A 858 37.05 -21.50 -3.06
N ILE A 859 36.52 -20.78 -2.07
CA ILE A 859 37.33 -20.09 -1.06
C ILE A 859 38.03 -21.12 -0.17
N ALA A 860 37.30 -22.14 0.30
CA ALA A 860 37.87 -23.19 1.13
C ALA A 860 39.00 -23.95 0.44
N SER A 861 38.85 -24.27 -0.84
CA SER A 861 39.91 -24.90 -1.65
C SER A 861 41.15 -24.01 -1.74
N GLY A 862 40.98 -22.72 -2.06
CA GLY A 862 42.09 -21.77 -2.15
C GLY A 862 42.84 -21.57 -0.83
N ILE A 863 42.12 -21.54 0.30
CA ILE A 863 42.72 -21.49 1.64
C ILE A 863 43.52 -22.76 1.89
N LYS A 864 42.94 -23.94 1.64
CA LYS A 864 43.61 -25.24 1.83
C LYS A 864 44.92 -25.30 1.05
N THR A 865 44.92 -24.93 -0.23
CA THR A 865 46.13 -24.92 -1.06
C THR A 865 47.23 -24.07 -0.42
N LYS A 866 46.92 -22.83 0.00
CA LYS A 866 47.92 -21.95 0.60
C LYS A 866 48.40 -22.39 1.96
N LEU A 867 47.55 -23.00 2.78
CA LEU A 867 48.00 -23.58 4.05
C LEU A 867 48.95 -24.77 3.83
N ILE A 868 48.71 -25.61 2.83
CA ILE A 868 49.64 -26.69 2.45
C ILE A 868 50.99 -26.11 1.98
N GLU A 869 50.97 -25.11 1.09
CA GLU A 869 52.21 -24.43 0.64
C GLU A 869 53.00 -23.79 1.80
N ILE A 870 52.31 -23.27 2.83
CA ILE A 870 52.96 -22.74 4.03
C ILE A 870 53.65 -23.87 4.82
N ILE A 871 53.02 -25.04 4.94
CA ILE A 871 53.59 -26.22 5.60
C ILE A 871 54.83 -26.72 4.85
N GLU A 872 54.75 -26.83 3.52
CA GLU A 872 55.89 -27.21 2.67
C GLU A 872 57.10 -26.32 2.93
N ARG A 873 56.89 -24.99 2.90
CA ARG A 873 57.95 -24.01 3.09
C ARG A 873 58.51 -24.01 4.52
N LYS A 874 57.64 -24.11 5.53
CA LYS A 874 58.05 -24.06 6.94
C LYS A 874 58.84 -25.29 7.35
N LEU A 875 58.40 -26.48 6.92
CA LEU A 875 59.01 -27.75 7.31
C LEU A 875 60.04 -28.26 6.29
N ASN A 876 60.13 -27.64 5.11
CA ASN A 876 60.96 -28.08 3.99
C ASN A 876 60.67 -29.55 3.59
N VAL A 877 59.37 -29.85 3.42
CA VAL A 877 58.86 -31.18 3.03
C VAL A 877 58.20 -31.12 1.66
N ASP A 878 58.00 -32.27 1.02
CA ASP A 878 57.27 -32.35 -0.24
C ASP A 878 55.76 -32.14 -0.07
N HIS A 879 55.06 -31.96 -1.21
CA HIS A 879 53.62 -31.70 -1.24
C HIS A 879 52.78 -32.82 -0.62
N ALA A 880 53.19 -34.07 -0.79
CA ALA A 880 52.45 -35.23 -0.29
C ALA A 880 52.54 -35.28 1.24
N GLU A 881 53.73 -35.08 1.81
CA GLU A 881 53.90 -35.00 3.26
C GLU A 881 53.18 -33.77 3.83
N ALA A 882 53.31 -32.59 3.21
CA ALA A 882 52.60 -31.39 3.66
C ALA A 882 51.07 -31.57 3.67
N THR A 883 50.53 -32.25 2.66
CA THR A 883 49.10 -32.59 2.60
C THR A 883 48.69 -33.52 3.74
N ALA A 884 49.46 -34.59 3.99
CA ALA A 884 49.19 -35.51 5.10
C ALA A 884 49.27 -34.81 6.47
N ARG A 885 50.19 -33.85 6.64
CA ARG A 885 50.28 -33.01 7.84
C ARG A 885 49.06 -32.12 8.00
N PHE A 886 48.62 -31.46 6.93
CA PHE A 886 47.39 -30.65 6.94
C PHE A 886 46.15 -31.47 7.29
N GLU A 887 46.05 -32.71 6.79
CA GLU A 887 44.95 -33.62 7.13
C GLU A 887 44.93 -33.98 8.62
N LYS A 888 46.10 -34.15 9.23
CA LYS A 888 46.21 -34.35 10.68
C LYS A 888 45.77 -33.11 11.46
N VAL A 889 46.18 -31.92 11.03
CA VAL A 889 45.73 -30.64 11.63
C VAL A 889 44.23 -30.44 11.46
N SER A 890 43.66 -30.83 10.33
CA SER A 890 42.22 -30.72 10.03
C SER A 890 41.32 -31.58 10.90
N LYS A 891 41.85 -32.62 11.54
CA LYS A 891 41.09 -33.45 12.48
C LYS A 891 41.00 -32.86 13.88
N ASP A 892 41.86 -31.90 14.21
CA ASP A 892 42.05 -31.41 15.59
C ASP A 892 41.86 -29.88 15.70
N ARG A 893 42.59 -29.11 14.87
CA ARG A 893 42.75 -27.66 15.03
C ARG A 893 42.18 -26.82 13.90
N TYR A 894 41.66 -27.40 12.83
CA TYR A 894 41.07 -26.67 11.70
C TYR A 894 39.64 -27.12 11.43
N ALA A 895 38.67 -26.20 11.54
CA ALA A 895 37.25 -26.46 11.32
C ALA A 895 36.70 -25.62 10.17
N THR A 896 35.71 -26.15 9.44
CA THR A 896 35.18 -25.51 8.23
C THR A 896 33.66 -25.47 8.23
N ASP A 897 33.10 -24.37 7.75
CA ASP A 897 31.67 -24.16 7.56
C ASP A 897 31.42 -23.63 6.13
N ILE A 898 31.15 -24.56 5.21
CA ILE A 898 31.15 -24.28 3.76
C ILE A 898 29.72 -24.38 3.21
N PHE A 899 29.32 -23.37 2.44
CA PHE A 899 28.02 -23.30 1.77
C PHE A 899 28.20 -22.87 0.31
N ASP A 900 27.45 -23.49 -0.60
CA ASP A 900 27.47 -23.17 -2.04
C ASP A 900 26.18 -22.49 -2.52
#